data_AF-A0A938MAH6-F1
#
_entry.id   AF-A0A938MAH6-F1
#
_cell.length_a   1.000
_cell.length_b   1.000
_cell.length_c   1.000
_cell.angle_alpha   90.00
_cell.angle_beta   90.00
_cell.angle_gamma   90.00
#
_symmetry.space_group_name_H-M   'P 1'
#
loop_
_entity.id
_entity.type
_entity.pdbx_description
1 polymer ?
#
loop_
_entity_poly.entity_id
_entity_poly.type
_entity_poly.pdbx_seq_one_letter_code
_entity_poly.pdbx_strand_id
1 'polypeptide(L)'
;VPLVPPVRPVAPVPTPPRPVFRLGFEGTLDADVAAAGGKPRKAQGVTFVDSPFGRAAYFGEGALLEYIGEANVPHERGAISMWVRPDWTAATAASDRFFFREAPPDRPGDDCRWIWFHKDQGRLRFDLRVPGDPYVYGAMDGWRPGTWHHLALTWDAAEGRSSQFIDGKPLKTTRDSAKVFLRTPWTPQPKSHFWVGSREGRSLALAAIDELTIYDAPLSAEAVLAECSRLAPLAVEVATPYLDAGKVAKVSATVTNRSTEDFRGEAVVSVTRLDGQGAPQKVTLRLALPPGKSQAVELPLTDAAAGDYAVEVSSPGKQPGPAANFRLCSPPAPPAAHPTEKLVASIDLAKPLSDDELCDTGDTRMADSPLGRYREAGQKRGSRFAVRLRFQNLAAWHRLEWAWPDDKPRTVDVILNRSQFDVATGTLAGDEYPSTNQMRTQSAYFWPRAQDDALIFMTAEQGRPAAAASVKVYELSGPPAAMAVSPPRFQNAAPRRVGLYYEDPVLSMNFGGQPTFPSFGQVADRLLAYMDACGFNTFYYPAVWYHGPLYPSPSQGDAQLGSRPHPHDFLRYLLRCFEARGIQLVVTFNVHDLQTLAEVETDEDRVRAGASTPLTVLWNTSLKMAGWHGTEGDFNPLNPRVHEAVRGLVSELAACYADSPAFGGVCFHLPRHSLLWFGSADTGYNDENLRGFEQDTGVKLGIDFADPLRANRAYRALMSKHKKGWFDWRGQRIAKQWGEYAEILRRARQ
;
A
#
# COMPACT_ATOMS: atom_id res chain seq x y z
N VAL A 1 -24.26 -30.46 31.96
CA VAL A 1 -24.88 -29.11 31.97
C VAL A 1 -24.66 -28.54 30.58
N PRO A 2 -25.70 -28.22 29.80
CA PRO A 2 -25.51 -27.64 28.48
C PRO A 2 -24.98 -26.21 28.66
N LEU A 3 -23.82 -25.93 28.07
CA LEU A 3 -23.28 -24.58 27.95
C LEU A 3 -24.22 -23.80 27.03
N VAL A 4 -25.04 -22.94 27.63
CA VAL A 4 -25.80 -21.92 26.92
C VAL A 4 -24.78 -21.04 26.19
N PRO A 5 -24.86 -20.88 24.85
CA PRO A 5 -23.94 -20.02 24.13
C PRO A 5 -24.12 -18.58 24.65
N PRO A 6 -23.04 -17.78 24.77
CA PRO A 6 -23.19 -16.39 25.13
C PRO A 6 -24.06 -15.71 24.07
N VAL A 7 -25.27 -15.33 24.47
CA VAL A 7 -26.13 -14.47 23.68
C VAL A 7 -25.36 -13.18 23.49
N ARG A 8 -24.92 -12.88 22.26
CA ARG A 8 -24.46 -11.51 21.95
C ARG A 8 -25.61 -10.58 22.34
N PRO A 9 -25.38 -9.61 23.23
CA PRO A 9 -26.39 -8.61 23.52
C PRO A 9 -26.85 -8.00 22.21
N VAL A 10 -28.17 -7.85 22.05
CA VAL A 10 -28.73 -6.97 21.02
C VAL A 10 -27.94 -5.67 21.07
N ALA A 11 -27.36 -5.26 19.95
CA ALA A 11 -26.53 -4.05 19.89
C ALA A 11 -27.30 -2.92 20.59
N PRO A 12 -26.74 -2.31 21.66
CA PRO A 12 -27.42 -1.23 22.35
C PRO A 12 -27.71 -0.14 21.34
N VAL A 13 -28.89 0.49 21.46
CA VAL A 13 -29.22 1.71 20.71
C VAL A 13 -28.03 2.66 20.86
N PRO A 14 -27.44 3.16 19.75
CA PRO A 14 -26.25 4.00 19.86
C PRO A 14 -26.58 5.27 20.62
N THR A 15 -26.16 5.34 21.88
CA THR A 15 -26.16 6.59 22.63
C THR A 15 -25.12 7.51 21.97
N PRO A 16 -25.44 8.79 21.73
CA PRO A 16 -24.47 9.75 21.19
C PRO A 16 -23.21 9.77 22.06
N PRO A 17 -21.99 9.79 21.47
CA PRO A 17 -20.75 9.91 22.25
C PRO A 17 -20.76 11.16 23.13
N ARG A 18 -20.41 11.01 24.41
CA ARG A 18 -20.35 12.11 25.38
C ARG A 18 -18.90 12.34 25.83
N PRO A 19 -18.46 13.60 25.96
CA PRO A 19 -17.17 13.91 26.54
C PRO A 19 -17.08 13.40 27.99
N VAL A 20 -16.05 12.63 28.30
CA VAL A 20 -15.69 12.21 29.66
C VAL A 20 -14.45 12.95 30.17
N PHE A 21 -13.67 13.54 29.27
CA PHE A 21 -12.57 14.42 29.61
C PHE A 21 -12.42 15.50 28.53
N ARG A 22 -12.27 16.76 28.90
CA ARG A 22 -12.08 17.88 27.96
C ARG A 22 -11.09 18.91 28.49
N LEU A 23 -10.17 19.32 27.63
CA LEU A 23 -9.27 20.46 27.83
C LEU A 23 -9.39 21.43 26.66
N GLY A 24 -10.08 22.54 26.87
CA GLY A 24 -10.10 23.69 25.98
C GLY A 24 -8.92 24.64 26.19
N PHE A 25 -8.09 24.44 27.23
CA PHE A 25 -6.86 25.21 27.49
C PHE A 25 -7.02 26.74 27.51
N GLU A 26 -8.19 27.23 27.95
CA GLU A 26 -8.56 28.65 28.05
C GLU A 26 -7.84 29.40 29.20
N GLY A 27 -6.51 29.38 29.19
CA GLY A 27 -5.64 29.98 30.21
C GLY A 27 -5.50 29.14 31.49
N THR A 28 -6.05 27.92 31.51
CA THR A 28 -5.95 26.96 32.62
C THR A 28 -5.57 25.58 32.12
N LEU A 29 -4.96 24.78 33.01
CA LEU A 29 -4.65 23.37 32.78
C LEU A 29 -5.66 22.45 33.52
N ASP A 30 -6.63 23.01 34.22
CA ASP A 30 -7.73 22.21 34.78
C ASP A 30 -8.70 21.81 33.65
N ALA A 31 -9.14 20.56 33.64
CA ALA A 31 -10.08 20.06 32.65
C ALA A 31 -11.47 20.67 32.83
N ASP A 32 -12.08 21.09 31.72
CA ASP A 32 -13.45 21.61 31.67
C ASP A 32 -14.49 20.53 32.01
N VAL A 33 -14.17 19.30 31.58
CA VAL A 33 -14.94 18.08 31.86
C VAL A 33 -13.96 17.02 32.31
N ALA A 34 -14.28 16.28 33.37
CA ALA A 34 -13.51 15.11 33.80
C ALA A 34 -14.40 14.13 34.57
N ALA A 35 -14.36 12.86 34.18
CA ALA A 35 -15.04 11.76 34.85
C ALA A 35 -14.28 11.25 36.10
N ALA A 36 -12.95 11.43 36.13
CA ALA A 36 -12.06 11.05 37.24
C ALA A 36 -11.02 12.15 37.51
N GLY A 37 -11.46 13.27 38.08
CA GLY A 37 -10.60 14.38 38.50
C GLY A 37 -10.02 15.21 37.35
N GLY A 38 -10.28 16.53 37.37
CA GLY A 38 -9.89 17.43 36.28
C GLY A 38 -8.54 18.15 36.47
N LYS A 39 -7.95 18.10 37.66
CA LYS A 39 -6.68 18.80 37.93
C LYS A 39 -5.48 17.97 37.47
N PRO A 40 -4.44 18.60 36.88
CA PRO A 40 -3.22 17.89 36.54
C PRO A 40 -2.58 17.22 37.77
N ARG A 41 -2.14 15.98 37.62
CA ARG A 41 -1.27 15.31 38.61
C ARG A 41 0.12 15.93 38.63
N LYS A 42 0.59 16.35 37.46
CA LYS A 42 1.84 17.09 37.24
C LYS A 42 1.65 18.08 36.11
N ALA A 43 2.15 19.30 36.30
CA ALA A 43 2.21 20.33 35.28
C ALA A 43 3.52 21.11 35.45
N GLN A 44 4.36 21.16 34.41
CA GLN A 44 5.62 21.91 34.38
C GLN A 44 5.81 22.45 32.98
N GLY A 45 6.32 23.68 32.84
CA GLY A 45 6.77 24.23 31.54
C GLY A 45 5.71 24.41 30.45
N VAL A 46 4.43 24.13 30.72
CA VAL A 46 3.34 24.38 29.76
C VAL A 46 2.96 25.87 29.79
N THR A 47 2.97 26.50 28.62
CA THR A 47 2.56 27.90 28.45
C THR A 47 1.31 28.00 27.60
N PHE A 48 0.76 29.20 27.43
CA PHE A 48 -0.44 29.42 26.61
C PHE A 48 -0.16 30.34 25.43
N VAL A 49 -0.71 30.00 24.27
CA VAL A 49 -0.62 30.79 23.02
C VAL A 49 -2.01 31.02 22.45
N ASP A 50 -2.17 31.99 21.55
CA ASP A 50 -3.45 32.23 20.89
C ASP A 50 -3.82 31.08 19.94
N SER A 51 -5.11 30.77 19.91
CA SER A 51 -5.69 29.77 19.02
C SER A 51 -6.97 30.31 18.34
N PRO A 52 -7.42 29.67 17.25
CA PRO A 52 -8.71 29.96 16.63
C PRO A 52 -9.92 29.71 17.55
N PHE A 53 -9.72 29.03 18.68
CA PHE A 53 -10.77 28.69 19.64
C PHE A 53 -10.71 29.56 20.91
N GLY A 54 -9.62 30.30 21.10
CA GLY A 54 -9.36 31.11 22.28
C GLY A 54 -7.87 31.02 22.63
N ARG A 55 -7.53 30.17 23.59
CA ARG A 55 -6.16 29.93 24.03
C ARG A 55 -5.84 28.44 23.97
N ALA A 56 -4.64 28.12 23.51
CA ALA A 56 -4.13 26.75 23.45
C ALA A 56 -2.93 26.56 24.39
N ALA A 57 -2.73 25.33 24.85
CA ALA A 57 -1.53 24.95 25.59
C ALA A 57 -0.37 24.71 24.64
N TYR A 58 0.79 25.29 24.93
CA TYR A 58 2.02 25.11 24.18
C TYR A 58 3.01 24.22 24.92
N PHE A 59 3.48 23.18 24.24
CA PHE A 59 4.35 22.13 24.78
C PHE A 59 5.77 22.30 24.23
N GLY A 60 6.47 23.31 24.76
CA GLY A 60 7.86 23.63 24.47
C GLY A 60 8.85 22.85 25.36
N GLU A 61 10.11 23.29 25.35
CA GLU A 61 11.17 22.68 26.18
C GLU A 61 10.80 22.64 27.67
N GLY A 62 10.99 21.47 28.29
CA GLY A 62 10.67 21.24 29.70
C GLY A 62 9.17 21.05 30.00
N ALA A 63 8.29 21.05 28.99
CA ALA A 63 6.86 20.83 29.21
C ALA A 63 6.55 19.39 29.66
N LEU A 64 5.75 19.28 30.72
CA LEU A 64 5.20 18.02 31.23
C LEU A 64 3.78 18.28 31.69
N LEU A 65 2.84 17.48 31.20
CA LEU A 65 1.44 17.52 31.63
C LEU A 65 0.90 16.10 31.79
N GLU A 66 0.34 15.80 32.96
CA GLU A 66 -0.12 14.47 33.36
C GLU A 66 -1.51 14.55 34.01
N TYR A 67 -2.44 13.71 33.57
CA TYR A 67 -3.78 13.58 34.16
C TYR A 67 -4.09 12.13 34.55
N ILE A 68 -5.07 11.95 35.43
CA ILE A 68 -5.60 10.62 35.78
C ILE A 68 -6.21 9.98 34.54
N GLY A 69 -5.91 8.68 34.32
CA GLY A 69 -6.41 7.89 33.19
C GLY A 69 -7.81 7.35 33.48
N GLU A 70 -7.92 6.30 34.31
CA GLU A 70 -9.17 5.76 34.89
C GLU A 70 -10.44 6.04 34.06
N ALA A 71 -11.46 6.71 34.63
CA ALA A 71 -12.70 7.03 33.92
C ALA A 71 -12.56 8.17 32.90
N ASN A 72 -11.45 8.92 32.91
CA ASN A 72 -11.16 9.94 31.88
C ASN A 72 -10.79 9.31 30.53
N VAL A 73 -10.31 8.06 30.53
CA VAL A 73 -9.97 7.28 29.31
C VAL A 73 -10.64 5.90 29.38
N PRO A 74 -11.90 5.76 28.96
CA PRO A 74 -12.62 4.49 29.03
C PRO A 74 -12.02 3.47 28.04
N HIS A 75 -11.50 2.36 28.54
CA HIS A 75 -10.79 1.39 27.69
C HIS A 75 -11.73 0.44 26.94
N GLU A 76 -12.98 0.30 27.41
CA GLU A 76 -14.02 -0.52 26.79
C GLU A 76 -14.33 -0.02 25.38
N ARG A 77 -14.56 1.28 25.24
CA ARG A 77 -14.86 1.96 23.98
C ARG A 77 -14.73 3.46 24.16
N GLY A 78 -14.34 4.18 23.12
CA GLY A 78 -14.16 5.63 23.21
C GLY A 78 -13.53 6.26 21.98
N ALA A 79 -13.24 7.55 22.10
CA ALA A 79 -12.49 8.30 21.11
C ALA A 79 -11.63 9.39 21.75
N ILE A 80 -10.49 9.71 21.14
CA ILE A 80 -9.68 10.90 21.41
C ILE A 80 -9.80 11.81 20.19
N SER A 81 -10.01 13.10 20.40
CA SER A 81 -10.05 14.16 19.39
C SER A 81 -9.22 15.34 19.88
N MET A 82 -8.36 15.92 19.05
CA MET A 82 -7.58 17.12 19.42
C MET A 82 -7.17 17.94 18.20
N TRP A 83 -6.90 19.22 18.44
CA TRP A 83 -6.27 20.12 17.49
C TRP A 83 -4.80 20.32 17.83
N VAL A 84 -3.93 20.26 16.83
CA VAL A 84 -2.47 20.38 16.97
C VAL A 84 -1.93 21.41 15.98
N ARG A 85 -1.10 22.33 16.45
CA ARG A 85 -0.34 23.27 15.63
C ARG A 85 1.17 23.05 15.83
N PRO A 86 1.86 22.40 14.90
CA PRO A 86 3.30 22.14 15.01
C PRO A 86 4.12 23.42 14.74
N ASP A 87 5.34 23.47 15.25
CA ASP A 87 6.36 24.46 14.83
C ASP A 87 7.38 23.88 13.83
N TRP A 88 7.10 22.68 13.32
CA TRP A 88 8.04 21.85 12.57
C TRP A 88 7.37 21.12 11.42
N THR A 89 8.19 20.54 10.55
CA THR A 89 7.80 19.63 9.45
C THR A 89 8.44 18.27 9.66
N ALA A 90 8.00 17.25 8.92
CA ALA A 90 8.66 15.92 8.95
C ALA A 90 10.18 16.01 8.66
N ALA A 91 10.57 16.93 7.78
CA ALA A 91 11.97 17.17 7.42
C ALA A 91 12.76 17.82 8.57
N THR A 92 12.17 18.79 9.27
CA THR A 92 12.86 19.58 10.30
C THR A 92 12.77 19.01 11.71
N ALA A 93 11.85 18.08 11.97
CA ALA A 93 11.76 17.41 13.27
C ALA A 93 13.07 16.64 13.56
N ALA A 94 13.69 16.87 14.71
CA ALA A 94 14.97 16.24 15.08
C ALA A 94 14.82 14.89 15.79
N SER A 95 13.64 14.60 16.33
CA SER A 95 13.32 13.34 17.02
C SER A 95 11.80 13.15 17.05
N ASP A 96 11.35 12.05 17.66
CA ASP A 96 9.93 11.77 17.84
C ASP A 96 9.21 12.90 18.59
N ARG A 97 7.91 13.06 18.31
CA ARG A 97 7.05 14.09 18.92
C ARG A 97 5.76 13.43 19.41
N PHE A 98 5.44 13.52 20.69
CA PHE A 98 4.23 12.90 21.26
C PHE A 98 3.14 13.94 21.54
N PHE A 99 1.92 13.67 21.09
CA PHE A 99 0.75 14.51 21.36
C PHE A 99 -0.12 13.91 22.47
N PHE A 100 -0.27 12.59 22.47
CA PHE A 100 -0.99 11.84 23.51
C PHE A 100 -0.31 10.50 23.75
N ARG A 101 -0.16 10.11 25.01
CA ARG A 101 0.37 8.79 25.38
C ARG A 101 -0.11 8.34 26.75
N GLU A 102 -0.61 7.11 26.84
CA GLU A 102 -0.91 6.47 28.12
C GLU A 102 0.33 5.89 28.83
N ALA A 103 0.25 5.76 30.15
CA ALA A 103 1.31 5.27 31.01
C ALA A 103 1.63 3.77 30.86
N PRO A 104 2.86 3.33 31.22
CA PRO A 104 3.20 1.91 31.35
C PRO A 104 2.30 1.14 32.34
N PRO A 105 2.18 -0.20 32.23
CA PRO A 105 2.85 -1.06 31.27
C PRO A 105 2.30 -0.83 29.85
N ASP A 106 3.19 -0.82 28.86
CA ASP A 106 2.90 -0.35 27.50
C ASP A 106 3.47 -1.25 26.40
N ARG A 107 3.75 -2.52 26.69
CA ARG A 107 4.19 -3.53 25.72
C ARG A 107 3.04 -3.90 24.76
N PRO A 108 3.35 -4.53 23.61
CA PRO A 108 2.33 -5.16 22.78
C PRO A 108 1.39 -6.06 23.60
N GLY A 109 0.09 -5.77 23.60
CA GLY A 109 -0.92 -6.48 24.40
C GLY A 109 -1.39 -5.76 25.66
N ASP A 110 -0.72 -4.67 26.06
CA ASP A 110 -1.04 -3.94 27.28
C ASP A 110 -2.17 -2.91 27.11
N ASP A 111 -2.76 -2.73 25.92
CA ASP A 111 -3.93 -1.82 25.68
C ASP A 111 -3.61 -0.34 26.04
N CYS A 112 -2.78 0.30 25.21
CA CYS A 112 -2.39 1.70 25.34
C CYS A 112 -2.61 2.48 24.04
N ARG A 113 -3.12 3.71 24.16
CA ARG A 113 -3.39 4.63 23.05
C ARG A 113 -2.29 5.67 22.90
N TRP A 114 -1.60 5.70 21.76
CA TRP A 114 -0.56 6.70 21.46
C TRP A 114 -0.89 7.45 20.18
N ILE A 115 -0.63 8.76 20.18
CA ILE A 115 -0.70 9.62 18.99
C ILE A 115 0.60 10.44 18.94
N TRP A 116 1.43 10.19 17.94
CA TRP A 116 2.79 10.72 17.88
C TRP A 116 3.32 10.81 16.44
N PHE A 117 4.40 11.55 16.25
CA PHE A 117 5.20 11.59 15.03
C PHE A 117 6.43 10.70 15.21
N HIS A 118 6.60 9.74 14.30
CA HIS A 118 7.72 8.82 14.26
C HIS A 118 8.79 9.33 13.29
N LYS A 119 9.93 9.77 13.83
CA LYS A 119 10.95 10.48 13.05
C LYS A 119 11.53 9.65 11.93
N ASP A 120 11.88 8.39 12.20
CA ASP A 120 12.54 7.52 11.23
C ASP A 120 11.67 7.21 10.01
N GLN A 121 10.34 7.26 10.18
CA GLN A 121 9.38 7.07 9.10
C GLN A 121 8.88 8.39 8.50
N GLY A 122 9.16 9.54 9.15
CA GLY A 122 8.66 10.85 8.72
C GLY A 122 7.13 10.94 8.68
N ARG A 123 6.44 10.21 9.56
CA ARG A 123 4.97 10.02 9.52
C ARG A 123 4.34 10.13 10.90
N LEU A 124 3.07 10.51 10.93
CA LEU A 124 2.23 10.38 12.13
C LEU A 124 1.91 8.91 12.36
N ARG A 125 1.85 8.50 13.63
CA ARG A 125 1.59 7.13 14.04
C ARG A 125 0.59 7.10 15.19
N PHE A 126 -0.35 6.20 15.06
CA PHE A 126 -1.41 5.93 16.03
C PHE A 126 -1.25 4.48 16.48
N ASP A 127 -1.07 4.25 17.77
CA ASP A 127 -0.92 2.90 18.35
C ASP A 127 -2.09 2.61 19.29
N LEU A 128 -2.62 1.38 19.24
CA LEU A 128 -3.60 0.89 20.22
C LEU A 128 -3.00 -0.17 21.16
N ARG A 129 -1.77 -0.66 20.92
CA ARG A 129 -0.97 -1.59 21.78
C ARG A 129 -1.75 -2.78 22.38
N VAL A 130 -2.85 -3.19 21.79
CA VAL A 130 -3.66 -4.37 22.16
C VAL A 130 -3.05 -5.66 21.59
N PRO A 131 -3.58 -6.88 21.88
CA PRO A 131 -3.08 -8.10 21.23
C PRO A 131 -3.01 -7.97 19.70
N GLY A 132 -1.86 -8.33 19.13
CA GLY A 132 -1.54 -8.11 17.71
C GLY A 132 -0.82 -6.79 17.41
N ASP A 133 -0.74 -5.88 18.39
CA ASP A 133 -0.05 -4.58 18.34
C ASP A 133 -0.44 -3.71 17.14
N PRO A 134 -1.74 -3.46 16.88
CA PRO A 134 -2.14 -2.68 15.72
C PRO A 134 -1.67 -1.23 15.85
N TYR A 135 -1.09 -0.72 14.76
CA TYR A 135 -0.71 0.68 14.60
C TYR A 135 -0.91 1.13 13.15
N VAL A 136 -1.16 2.42 12.98
CA VAL A 136 -1.49 3.04 11.68
C VAL A 136 -0.55 4.21 11.43
N TYR A 137 0.02 4.28 10.22
CA TYR A 137 0.79 5.45 9.79
C TYR A 137 -0.09 6.38 8.96
N GLY A 138 -0.03 7.68 9.25
CA GLY A 138 -0.62 8.73 8.44
C GLY A 138 0.46 9.57 7.77
N ALA A 139 0.24 9.90 6.48
CA ALA A 139 1.05 10.88 5.78
C ALA A 139 0.89 12.26 6.42
N MET A 140 1.90 13.11 6.25
CA MET A 140 1.92 14.48 6.76
C MET A 140 1.66 15.49 5.63
N ASP A 141 0.78 15.14 4.70
CA ASP A 141 0.44 15.98 3.56
C ASP A 141 -0.18 17.30 4.04
N GLY A 142 0.37 18.43 3.60
CA GLY A 142 -0.08 19.76 4.03
C GLY A 142 0.30 20.17 5.45
N TRP A 143 1.03 19.32 6.20
CA TRP A 143 1.49 19.62 7.56
C TRP A 143 2.57 20.70 7.56
N ARG A 144 2.25 21.89 8.07
CA ARG A 144 3.12 23.07 8.03
C ARG A 144 3.28 23.70 9.41
N PRO A 145 4.45 24.31 9.70
CA PRO A 145 4.60 25.10 10.91
C PRO A 145 3.51 26.18 10.99
N GLY A 146 2.83 26.25 12.13
CA GLY A 146 1.79 27.26 12.39
C GLY A 146 0.39 26.93 11.85
N THR A 147 0.16 25.83 11.13
CA THR A 147 -1.19 25.41 10.70
C THR A 147 -1.83 24.46 11.69
N TRP A 148 -3.13 24.60 11.93
CA TRP A 148 -3.88 23.71 12.83
C TRP A 148 -4.32 22.46 12.09
N HIS A 149 -4.16 21.31 12.74
CA HIS A 149 -4.54 20.00 12.22
C HIS A 149 -5.36 19.25 13.25
N HIS A 150 -6.35 18.51 12.77
CA HIS A 150 -7.23 17.72 13.62
C HIS A 150 -6.81 16.25 13.61
N LEU A 151 -6.63 15.67 14.80
CA LEU A 151 -6.27 14.27 14.99
C LEU A 151 -7.37 13.55 15.77
N ALA A 152 -7.76 12.36 15.31
CA ALA A 152 -8.69 11.51 16.06
C ALA A 152 -8.33 10.02 16.03
N LEU A 153 -8.62 9.33 17.14
CA LEU A 153 -8.46 7.88 17.33
C LEU A 153 -9.71 7.34 18.02
N THR A 154 -10.31 6.28 17.49
CA THR A 154 -11.47 5.59 18.08
C THR A 154 -11.15 4.12 18.37
N TRP A 155 -11.82 3.53 19.37
CA TRP A 155 -11.69 2.11 19.72
C TRP A 155 -12.99 1.54 20.27
N ASP A 156 -13.22 0.25 20.02
CA ASP A 156 -14.23 -0.57 20.69
C ASP A 156 -13.65 -1.98 20.93
N ALA A 157 -13.43 -2.31 22.21
CA ALA A 157 -12.75 -3.53 22.63
C ALA A 157 -13.61 -4.78 22.44
N ALA A 158 -14.93 -4.65 22.57
CA ALA A 158 -15.86 -5.77 22.39
C ALA A 158 -16.03 -6.14 20.91
N GLU A 159 -15.98 -5.14 20.03
CA GLU A 159 -16.07 -5.33 18.59
C GLU A 159 -14.71 -5.59 17.92
N GLY A 160 -13.61 -5.36 18.62
CA GLY A 160 -12.27 -5.47 18.04
C GLY A 160 -12.00 -4.39 16.99
N ARG A 161 -12.59 -3.20 17.13
CA ARG A 161 -12.57 -2.12 16.11
C ARG A 161 -11.72 -0.93 16.57
N SER A 162 -11.06 -0.29 15.61
CA SER A 162 -10.44 1.03 15.81
C SER A 162 -10.44 1.81 14.49
N SER A 163 -10.40 3.13 14.57
CA SER A 163 -10.27 4.01 13.39
C SER A 163 -9.45 5.24 13.74
N GLN A 164 -8.68 5.72 12.77
CA GLN A 164 -7.74 6.82 12.96
C GLN A 164 -7.97 7.85 11.87
N PHE A 165 -7.85 9.13 12.21
CA PHE A 165 -8.15 10.22 11.29
C PHE A 165 -7.11 11.34 11.40
N ILE A 166 -6.78 11.92 10.25
CA ILE A 166 -6.04 13.18 10.14
C ILE A 166 -6.89 14.13 9.29
N ASP A 167 -7.17 15.32 9.81
CA ASP A 167 -7.91 16.38 9.14
C ASP A 167 -9.29 15.92 8.59
N GLY A 168 -9.94 15.02 9.32
CA GLY A 168 -11.22 14.41 8.96
C GLY A 168 -11.13 13.24 7.99
N LYS A 169 -9.95 12.93 7.44
CA LYS A 169 -9.73 11.81 6.52
C LYS A 169 -9.40 10.53 7.30
N PRO A 170 -10.15 9.43 7.11
CA PRO A 170 -9.81 8.14 7.71
C PRO A 170 -8.50 7.60 7.17
N LEU A 171 -7.69 7.03 8.05
CA LEU A 171 -6.49 6.28 7.72
C LEU A 171 -6.82 4.79 7.58
N LYS A 172 -6.07 4.10 6.73
CA LYS A 172 -6.18 2.65 6.52
C LYS A 172 -4.82 2.02 6.71
N THR A 173 -4.78 0.92 7.45
CA THR A 173 -3.64 -0.01 7.41
C THR A 173 -4.13 -1.43 7.56
N THR A 174 -3.73 -2.26 6.61
CA THR A 174 -3.67 -3.71 6.75
C THR A 174 -2.20 -4.12 6.76
N ARG A 175 -1.86 -5.25 7.39
CA ARG A 175 -0.54 -5.88 7.21
C ARG A 175 -0.67 -6.89 6.09
N ASP A 176 0.42 -7.23 5.39
CA ASP A 176 0.43 -8.18 4.26
C ASP A 176 -0.31 -9.51 4.55
N SER A 177 -0.34 -9.94 5.81
CA SER A 177 -0.99 -11.18 6.27
C SER A 177 -2.27 -10.97 7.10
N ALA A 178 -2.71 -9.72 7.29
CA ALA A 178 -3.95 -9.43 8.00
C ALA A 178 -5.15 -9.95 7.20
N LYS A 179 -6.27 -10.20 7.88
CA LYS A 179 -7.53 -10.53 7.22
C LYS A 179 -8.52 -9.43 7.52
N VAL A 180 -9.04 -8.80 6.47
CA VAL A 180 -9.90 -7.63 6.62
C VAL A 180 -11.19 -7.90 7.41
N PHE A 181 -11.61 -9.17 7.46
CA PHE A 181 -12.79 -9.64 8.18
C PHE A 181 -12.52 -10.20 9.58
N LEU A 182 -11.25 -10.44 9.94
CA LEU A 182 -10.92 -10.89 11.29
C LEU A 182 -10.84 -9.71 12.22
N ARG A 183 -11.60 -9.79 13.30
CA ARG A 183 -11.56 -8.86 14.42
C ARG A 183 -11.25 -9.63 15.67
N THR A 184 -10.32 -9.10 16.45
CA THR A 184 -9.93 -9.71 17.72
C THR A 184 -10.39 -8.77 18.82
N PRO A 185 -11.52 -9.06 19.48
CA PRO A 185 -11.86 -8.42 20.73
C PRO A 185 -10.72 -8.55 21.73
N TRP A 186 -10.59 -7.59 22.64
CA TRP A 186 -9.59 -7.65 23.70
C TRP A 186 -10.21 -7.30 25.04
N THR A 187 -9.56 -7.74 26.11
CA THR A 187 -9.93 -7.35 27.47
C THR A 187 -9.37 -5.96 27.77
N PRO A 188 -10.21 -4.97 28.10
CA PRO A 188 -9.77 -3.63 28.48
C PRO A 188 -8.80 -3.65 29.66
N GLN A 189 -7.71 -2.87 29.59
CA GLN A 189 -6.75 -2.73 30.69
C GLN A 189 -6.50 -1.25 31.02
N PRO A 190 -7.35 -0.63 31.86
CA PRO A 190 -7.26 0.80 32.18
C PRO A 190 -5.89 1.24 32.70
N LYS A 191 -5.45 2.43 32.26
CA LYS A 191 -4.20 3.06 32.71
C LYS A 191 -4.43 4.09 33.81
N SER A 192 -3.45 4.20 34.71
CA SER A 192 -3.53 5.12 35.84
C SER A 192 -3.42 6.60 35.43
N HIS A 193 -2.74 6.88 34.33
CA HIS A 193 -2.56 8.22 33.79
C HIS A 193 -2.21 8.23 32.31
N PHE A 194 -2.31 9.42 31.72
CA PHE A 194 -1.80 9.74 30.40
C PHE A 194 -1.06 11.08 30.44
N TRP A 195 -0.19 11.27 29.45
CA TRP A 195 0.50 12.53 29.18
C TRP A 195 -0.06 13.19 27.94
N VAL A 196 -0.09 14.53 27.98
CA VAL A 196 -0.41 15.38 26.83
C VAL A 196 0.85 16.11 26.42
N GLY A 197 1.11 16.17 25.11
CA GLY A 197 2.20 16.91 24.49
C GLY A 197 3.63 16.44 24.83
N SER A 198 3.78 15.27 25.45
CA SER A 198 5.09 14.68 25.75
C SER A 198 5.02 13.18 26.04
N ARG A 199 6.19 12.53 26.07
CA ARG A 199 6.41 11.21 26.64
C ARG A 199 7.14 11.37 27.97
N GLU A 200 6.41 11.51 29.07
CA GLU A 200 7.00 11.70 30.41
C GLU A 200 7.99 12.90 30.44
N GLY A 201 7.62 14.01 29.80
CA GLY A 201 8.47 15.20 29.68
C GLY A 201 9.65 15.05 28.69
N ARG A 202 9.74 13.92 27.97
CA ARG A 202 10.68 13.69 26.87
C ARG A 202 9.94 13.68 25.52
N SER A 203 10.68 13.75 24.41
CA SER A 203 10.11 13.69 23.05
C SER A 203 8.87 14.60 22.88
N LEU A 204 9.04 15.86 23.30
CA LEU A 204 8.02 16.90 23.40
C LEU A 204 7.31 17.10 22.06
N ALA A 205 6.04 17.51 22.10
CA ALA A 205 5.30 17.81 20.88
C ALA A 205 5.94 18.95 20.07
N LEU A 206 6.52 19.95 20.75
CA LEU A 206 6.96 21.21 20.14
C LEU A 206 5.86 21.79 19.24
N ALA A 207 4.67 21.88 19.84
CA ALA A 207 3.43 22.22 19.20
C ALA A 207 2.47 22.85 20.21
N ALA A 208 1.54 23.66 19.72
CA ALA A 208 0.34 23.99 20.48
C ALA A 208 -0.68 22.85 20.34
N ILE A 209 -1.40 22.54 21.42
CA ILE A 209 -2.52 21.60 21.43
C ILE A 209 -3.73 22.32 22.01
N ASP A 210 -4.87 22.12 21.37
CA ASP A 210 -6.14 22.72 21.76
C ASP A 210 -7.29 21.70 21.66
N GLU A 211 -8.39 21.98 22.36
CA GLU A 211 -9.67 21.25 22.26
C GLU A 211 -9.51 19.72 22.40
N LEU A 212 -8.62 19.26 23.28
CA LEU A 212 -8.41 17.83 23.55
C LEU A 212 -9.65 17.28 24.26
N THR A 213 -10.39 16.40 23.57
CA THR A 213 -11.60 15.77 24.09
C THR A 213 -11.52 14.26 24.01
N ILE A 214 -11.87 13.58 25.10
CA ILE A 214 -11.99 12.13 25.19
C ILE A 214 -13.47 11.78 25.41
N TYR A 215 -13.98 10.81 24.66
CA TYR A 215 -15.39 10.41 24.62
C TYR A 215 -15.62 9.00 25.18
N ASP A 216 -16.81 8.75 25.72
CA ASP A 216 -17.28 7.43 26.21
C ASP A 216 -17.70 6.44 25.10
N ALA A 217 -17.67 6.88 23.84
CA ALA A 217 -17.98 6.05 22.69
C ALA A 217 -17.18 6.48 21.45
N PRO A 218 -17.00 5.60 20.46
CA PRO A 218 -16.38 5.94 19.18
C PRO A 218 -17.11 7.09 18.49
N LEU A 219 -16.34 8.07 17.98
CA LEU A 219 -16.87 9.08 17.07
C LEU A 219 -17.11 8.46 15.69
N SER A 220 -18.18 8.88 15.02
CA SER A 220 -18.41 8.53 13.61
C SER A 220 -17.49 9.35 12.70
N ALA A 221 -17.26 8.90 11.47
CA ALA A 221 -16.47 9.64 10.49
C ALA A 221 -17.07 11.03 10.20
N GLU A 222 -18.40 11.14 10.20
CA GLU A 222 -19.13 12.39 10.00
C GLU A 222 -18.90 13.36 11.18
N ALA A 223 -18.87 12.85 12.42
CA ALA A 223 -18.58 13.67 13.60
C ALA A 223 -17.15 14.20 13.60
N VAL A 224 -16.17 13.36 13.22
CA VAL A 224 -14.77 13.76 13.06
C VAL A 224 -14.63 14.80 11.93
N LEU A 225 -15.31 14.57 10.79
CA LEU A 225 -15.30 15.51 9.67
C LEU A 225 -15.90 16.86 10.07
N ALA A 226 -17.03 16.86 10.79
CA ALA A 226 -17.70 18.07 11.27
C ALA A 226 -16.79 18.89 12.20
N GLU A 227 -16.09 18.22 13.13
CA GLU A 227 -15.12 18.87 14.02
C GLU A 227 -14.01 19.55 13.22
N CYS A 228 -13.35 18.81 12.31
CA CYS A 228 -12.27 19.38 11.49
C CYS A 228 -12.75 20.53 10.58
N SER A 229 -13.99 20.47 10.09
CA SER A 229 -14.57 21.52 9.24
C SER A 229 -14.84 22.85 9.97
N ARG A 230 -14.71 22.93 11.31
CA ARG A 230 -14.77 24.19 12.08
C ARG A 230 -13.74 25.22 11.59
N LEU A 231 -12.51 24.78 11.29
CA LEU A 231 -11.43 25.65 10.80
C LEU A 231 -11.24 25.58 9.29
N ALA A 232 -11.57 24.45 8.66
CA ALA A 232 -11.39 24.20 7.24
C ALA A 232 -12.70 23.71 6.58
N PRO A 233 -13.70 24.60 6.38
CA PRO A 233 -15.03 24.19 5.90
C PRO A 233 -15.06 23.83 4.41
N LEU A 234 -14.03 24.23 3.65
CA LEU A 234 -13.89 23.93 2.23
C LEU A 234 -12.74 22.94 2.02
N ALA A 235 -12.90 22.04 1.07
CA ALA A 235 -11.83 21.21 0.52
C ALA A 235 -11.72 21.43 -0.99
N VAL A 236 -10.55 21.14 -1.54
CA VAL A 236 -10.33 21.17 -2.98
C VAL A 236 -9.75 19.84 -3.43
N GLU A 237 -10.17 19.39 -4.61
CA GLU A 237 -9.65 18.20 -5.28
C GLU A 237 -9.27 18.56 -6.72
N VAL A 238 -8.22 17.93 -7.25
CA VAL A 238 -7.83 18.06 -8.66
C VAL A 238 -8.22 16.77 -9.38
N ALA A 239 -9.05 16.90 -10.41
CA ALA A 239 -9.59 15.73 -11.12
C ALA A 239 -8.50 14.94 -11.87
N THR A 240 -7.49 15.63 -12.39
CA THR A 240 -6.39 15.04 -13.15
C THR A 240 -5.05 15.38 -12.48
N PRO A 241 -4.51 14.49 -11.62
CA PRO A 241 -3.31 14.79 -10.85
C PRO A 241 -2.01 14.82 -11.68
N TYR A 242 -2.06 14.38 -12.94
CA TYR A 242 -0.90 14.36 -13.84
C TYR A 242 -1.26 14.97 -15.20
N LEU A 243 -0.61 16.09 -15.52
CA LEU A 243 -0.88 16.91 -16.71
C LEU A 243 0.41 17.12 -17.49
N ASP A 244 0.34 17.45 -18.79
CA ASP A 244 1.55 17.65 -19.61
C ASP A 244 2.10 19.06 -19.42
N ALA A 245 3.37 19.16 -19.05
CA ALA A 245 4.08 20.43 -19.00
C ALA A 245 4.06 21.12 -20.36
N GLY A 246 3.83 22.44 -20.36
CA GLY A 246 3.78 23.27 -21.57
C GLY A 246 2.56 23.07 -22.49
N LYS A 247 1.70 22.07 -22.26
CA LYS A 247 0.50 21.82 -23.08
C LYS A 247 -0.81 22.22 -22.39
N VAL A 248 -0.75 22.62 -21.14
CA VAL A 248 -1.93 22.91 -20.32
C VAL A 248 -1.90 24.36 -19.86
N ALA A 249 -2.99 25.09 -20.15
CA ALA A 249 -3.16 26.49 -19.75
C ALA A 249 -4.01 26.66 -18.48
N LYS A 250 -4.73 25.61 -18.06
CA LYS A 250 -5.64 25.62 -16.90
C LYS A 250 -5.65 24.26 -16.20
N VAL A 251 -5.81 24.26 -14.89
CA VAL A 251 -6.09 23.04 -14.10
C VAL A 251 -7.53 23.08 -13.60
N SER A 252 -8.26 21.99 -13.84
CA SER A 252 -9.61 21.81 -13.33
C SER A 252 -9.57 21.27 -11.91
N ALA A 253 -10.21 21.97 -11.00
CA ALA A 253 -10.34 21.57 -9.60
C ALA A 253 -11.81 21.62 -9.16
N THR A 254 -12.16 20.89 -8.11
CA THR A 254 -13.49 20.88 -7.52
C THR A 254 -13.40 21.34 -6.09
N VAL A 255 -14.15 22.40 -5.75
CA VAL A 255 -14.27 22.90 -4.37
C VAL A 255 -15.52 22.31 -3.75
N THR A 256 -15.38 21.68 -2.58
CA THR A 256 -16.47 21.01 -1.85
C THR A 256 -16.67 21.65 -0.49
N ASN A 257 -17.93 21.90 -0.10
CA ASN A 257 -18.27 22.24 1.28
C ASN A 257 -18.32 20.95 2.13
N ARG A 258 -17.35 20.81 3.03
CA ARG A 258 -17.22 19.67 3.95
C ARG A 258 -17.78 19.94 5.34
N SER A 259 -18.36 21.13 5.58
CA SER A 259 -19.02 21.46 6.83
C SER A 259 -20.46 20.95 6.89
N THR A 260 -21.05 20.96 8.09
CA THR A 260 -22.46 20.62 8.33
C THR A 260 -23.41 21.78 8.04
N GLU A 261 -22.90 22.94 7.67
CA GLU A 261 -23.66 24.18 7.45
C GLU A 261 -23.54 24.65 5.99
N ASP A 262 -24.49 25.48 5.54
CA ASP A 262 -24.42 26.15 4.24
C ASP A 262 -23.19 27.08 4.19
N PHE A 263 -22.31 26.91 3.20
CA PHE A 263 -21.25 27.89 2.93
C PHE A 263 -21.77 28.95 1.95
N ARG A 264 -21.76 30.22 2.38
CA ARG A 264 -22.10 31.37 1.53
C ARG A 264 -21.07 32.47 1.73
N GLY A 265 -20.23 32.71 0.73
CA GLY A 265 -19.18 33.72 0.89
C GLY A 265 -18.15 33.72 -0.22
N GLU A 266 -17.11 34.51 -0.01
CA GLU A 266 -15.93 34.53 -0.86
C GLU A 266 -15.00 33.38 -0.49
N ALA A 267 -14.43 32.74 -1.50
CA ALA A 267 -13.35 31.77 -1.37
C ALA A 267 -12.24 32.10 -2.36
N VAL A 268 -10.99 31.95 -1.94
CA VAL A 268 -9.80 32.10 -2.78
C VAL A 268 -9.20 30.74 -3.00
N VAL A 269 -9.14 30.33 -4.27
CA VAL A 269 -8.44 29.12 -4.70
C VAL A 269 -7.08 29.53 -5.26
N SER A 270 -6.01 28.93 -4.74
CA SER A 270 -4.63 29.25 -5.14
C SER A 270 -3.90 28.04 -5.68
N VAL A 271 -3.12 28.24 -6.74
CA VAL A 271 -2.16 27.28 -7.28
C VAL A 271 -0.76 27.74 -6.96
N THR A 272 0.03 26.88 -6.32
CA THR A 272 1.41 27.17 -5.89
C THR A 272 2.35 26.07 -6.35
N ARG A 273 3.53 26.44 -6.86
CA ARG A 273 4.61 25.48 -7.14
C ARG A 273 5.29 25.06 -5.84
N LEU A 274 5.47 23.76 -5.65
CA LEU A 274 6.05 23.20 -4.43
C LEU A 274 7.58 23.35 -4.35
N ASP A 275 8.24 23.67 -5.46
CA ASP A 275 9.66 24.05 -5.49
C ASP A 275 9.91 25.51 -5.07
N GLY A 276 8.85 26.27 -4.78
CA GLY A 276 8.92 27.68 -4.39
C GLY A 276 9.20 28.64 -5.54
N GLN A 277 9.27 28.17 -6.79
CA GLN A 277 9.48 29.03 -7.96
C GLN A 277 8.17 29.66 -8.41
N GLY A 278 8.21 30.95 -8.74
CA GLY A 278 7.03 31.69 -9.21
C GLY A 278 6.06 32.08 -8.10
N ALA A 279 5.22 33.07 -8.39
CA ALA A 279 4.21 33.55 -7.44
C ALA A 279 2.96 32.64 -7.45
N PRO A 280 2.29 32.43 -6.30
CA PRO A 280 1.00 31.75 -6.25
C PRO A 280 -0.03 32.43 -7.16
N GLN A 281 -0.70 31.64 -7.99
CA GLN A 281 -1.78 32.11 -8.87
C GLN A 281 -3.11 31.95 -8.13
N LYS A 282 -3.94 32.99 -8.11
CA LYS A 282 -5.15 33.02 -7.27
C LYS A 282 -6.40 33.33 -8.09
N VAL A 283 -7.49 32.64 -7.79
CA VAL A 283 -8.82 32.91 -8.32
C VAL A 283 -9.78 33.11 -7.15
N THR A 284 -10.42 34.27 -7.11
CA THR A 284 -11.47 34.58 -6.13
C THR A 284 -12.83 34.17 -6.68
N LEU A 285 -13.59 33.43 -5.90
CA LEU A 285 -14.90 32.90 -6.22
C LEU A 285 -15.91 33.34 -5.17
N ARG A 286 -17.17 33.54 -5.59
CA ARG A 286 -18.30 33.63 -4.67
C ARG A 286 -19.06 32.32 -4.70
N LEU A 287 -19.04 31.59 -3.60
CA LEU A 287 -19.63 30.25 -3.48
C LEU A 287 -20.92 30.30 -2.65
N ALA A 288 -21.87 29.46 -3.04
CA ALA A 288 -23.08 29.16 -2.29
C ALA A 288 -23.29 27.63 -2.35
N LEU A 289 -22.67 26.92 -1.39
CA LEU A 289 -22.59 25.46 -1.38
C LEU A 289 -23.30 24.91 -0.14
N PRO A 290 -24.40 24.15 -0.29
CA PRO A 290 -24.95 23.34 0.80
C PRO A 290 -23.93 22.30 1.29
N PRO A 291 -24.14 21.70 2.48
CA PRO A 291 -23.32 20.61 2.99
C PRO A 291 -23.11 19.50 1.96
N GLY A 292 -21.85 19.10 1.75
CA GLY A 292 -21.46 18.04 0.81
C GLY A 292 -21.62 18.38 -0.67
N LYS A 293 -21.96 19.64 -1.02
CA LYS A 293 -22.05 20.07 -2.42
C LYS A 293 -20.74 20.67 -2.91
N SER A 294 -20.52 20.54 -4.21
CA SER A 294 -19.28 20.91 -4.86
C SER A 294 -19.51 21.80 -6.07
N GLN A 295 -18.49 22.58 -6.43
CA GLN A 295 -18.45 23.41 -7.62
C GLN A 295 -17.09 23.26 -8.31
N ALA A 296 -17.10 23.02 -9.62
CA ALA A 296 -15.91 23.01 -10.44
C ALA A 296 -15.35 24.43 -10.63
N VAL A 297 -14.03 24.54 -10.63
CA VAL A 297 -13.27 25.77 -10.88
C VAL A 297 -12.14 25.48 -11.86
N GLU A 298 -11.96 26.37 -12.82
CA GLU A 298 -10.83 26.36 -13.73
C GLU A 298 -9.79 27.37 -13.27
N LEU A 299 -8.59 26.91 -12.94
CA LEU A 299 -7.50 27.74 -12.43
C LEU A 299 -6.47 27.98 -13.53
N PRO A 300 -6.12 29.23 -13.85
CA PRO A 300 -5.10 29.51 -14.86
C PRO A 300 -3.72 28.98 -14.40
N LEU A 301 -2.95 28.51 -15.37
CA LEU A 301 -1.56 28.11 -15.20
C LEU A 301 -0.66 28.95 -16.11
N THR A 302 -0.22 30.08 -15.58
CA THR A 302 0.86 30.90 -16.16
C THR A 302 2.19 30.17 -15.91
N ASP A 303 3.01 29.99 -16.94
CA ASP A 303 4.28 29.24 -16.87
C ASP A 303 4.10 27.79 -16.39
N ALA A 304 3.42 26.98 -17.21
CA ALA A 304 3.15 25.55 -17.01
C ALA A 304 4.42 24.67 -17.12
N ALA A 305 5.46 25.01 -16.37
CA ALA A 305 6.72 24.29 -16.28
C ALA A 305 6.55 22.92 -15.61
N ALA A 306 7.42 21.97 -15.93
CA ALA A 306 7.41 20.67 -15.29
C ALA A 306 7.72 20.80 -13.78
N GLY A 307 6.95 20.10 -12.94
CA GLY A 307 7.12 20.18 -11.48
C GLY A 307 5.88 19.78 -10.71
N ASP A 308 5.99 19.83 -9.39
CA ASP A 308 4.90 19.56 -8.45
C ASP A 308 4.21 20.85 -8.03
N TYR A 309 2.89 20.82 -7.99
CA TYR A 309 2.02 21.95 -7.69
C TYR A 309 0.99 21.52 -6.64
N ALA A 310 0.54 22.49 -5.84
CA ALA A 310 -0.58 22.32 -4.91
C ALA A 310 -1.69 23.33 -5.22
N VAL A 311 -2.92 22.86 -5.10
CA VAL A 311 -4.13 23.67 -5.12
C VAL A 311 -4.67 23.73 -3.70
N GLU A 312 -4.96 24.95 -3.23
CA GLU A 312 -5.52 25.19 -1.90
C GLU A 312 -6.75 26.08 -2.02
N VAL A 313 -7.74 25.85 -1.17
CA VAL A 313 -8.91 26.72 -1.04
C VAL A 313 -8.94 27.34 0.35
N SER A 314 -9.18 28.64 0.41
CA SER A 314 -9.28 29.40 1.65
C SER A 314 -10.50 30.31 1.63
N SER A 315 -11.05 30.62 2.80
CA SER A 315 -12.11 31.62 2.95
C SER A 315 -11.74 32.59 4.08
N PRO A 316 -12.22 33.85 4.05
CA PRO A 316 -11.91 34.83 5.09
C PRO A 316 -12.19 34.30 6.51
N GLY A 317 -11.24 34.48 7.43
CA GLY A 317 -11.36 34.05 8.83
C GLY A 317 -11.28 32.53 9.05
N LYS A 318 -10.97 31.73 8.02
CA LYS A 318 -10.80 30.27 8.11
C LYS A 318 -9.40 29.87 7.66
N GLN A 319 -8.96 28.69 8.08
CA GLN A 319 -7.73 28.10 7.59
C GLN A 319 -7.94 27.58 6.15
N PRO A 320 -6.90 27.52 5.31
CA PRO A 320 -6.95 26.76 4.08
C PRO A 320 -7.39 25.31 4.34
N GLY A 321 -8.23 24.80 3.44
CA GLY A 321 -8.59 23.39 3.40
C GLY A 321 -7.41 22.49 3.05
N PRO A 322 -7.60 21.15 3.11
CA PRO A 322 -6.60 20.21 2.63
C PRO A 322 -6.19 20.54 1.19
N ALA A 323 -4.87 20.58 0.96
CA ALA A 323 -4.31 20.85 -0.35
C ALA A 323 -4.48 19.63 -1.27
N ALA A 324 -4.77 19.87 -2.55
CA ALA A 324 -4.73 18.87 -3.60
C ALA A 324 -3.48 19.05 -4.44
N ASN A 325 -2.64 18.01 -4.50
CA ASN A 325 -1.41 18.05 -5.27
C ASN A 325 -1.63 17.53 -6.70
N PHE A 326 -0.95 18.14 -7.66
CA PHE A 326 -0.85 17.65 -9.04
C PHE A 326 0.55 17.92 -9.59
N ARG A 327 0.89 17.23 -10.68
CA ARG A 327 2.20 17.32 -11.32
C ARG A 327 2.06 17.66 -12.79
N LEU A 328 2.82 18.66 -13.22
CA LEU A 328 3.11 18.88 -14.63
C LEU A 328 4.29 17.99 -15.04
N CYS A 329 4.00 17.01 -15.88
CA CYS A 329 4.89 15.94 -16.29
C CYS A 329 5.63 16.34 -17.56
N SER A 330 6.91 15.99 -17.63
CA SER A 330 7.72 16.04 -18.84
C SER A 330 8.54 14.76 -18.94
N PRO A 331 7.91 13.61 -19.30
CA PRO A 331 8.61 12.34 -19.41
C PRO A 331 9.79 12.45 -20.39
N PRO A 332 10.96 11.86 -20.09
CA PRO A 332 12.11 11.92 -20.98
C PRO A 332 11.84 11.16 -22.27
N ALA A 333 12.34 11.69 -23.39
CA ALA A 333 12.38 10.96 -24.65
C ALA A 333 13.34 9.75 -24.57
N PRO A 334 13.16 8.72 -25.42
CA PRO A 334 14.15 7.65 -25.52
C PRO A 334 15.55 8.20 -25.85
N PRO A 335 16.62 7.67 -25.22
CA PRO A 335 17.98 8.13 -25.51
C PRO A 335 18.33 7.84 -26.97
N ALA A 336 18.71 8.88 -27.71
CA ALA A 336 19.03 8.79 -29.14
C ALA A 336 20.44 8.24 -29.43
N ALA A 337 21.33 8.26 -28.44
CA ALA A 337 22.72 7.84 -28.59
C ALA A 337 23.06 6.71 -27.61
N HIS A 338 23.99 5.84 -28.01
CA HIS A 338 24.55 4.85 -27.12
C HIS A 338 25.41 5.53 -26.05
N PRO A 339 25.25 5.17 -24.75
CA PRO A 339 26.15 5.69 -23.73
C PRO A 339 27.56 5.16 -23.98
N THR A 340 28.56 5.96 -23.63
CA THR A 340 29.94 5.47 -23.58
C THR A 340 30.11 4.59 -22.36
N GLU A 341 30.83 3.48 -22.52
CA GLU A 341 31.10 2.54 -21.43
C GLU A 341 32.55 2.68 -20.94
N LYS A 342 32.72 2.76 -19.62
CA LYS A 342 34.03 2.72 -18.95
C LYS A 342 34.11 1.46 -18.09
N LEU A 343 35.04 0.55 -18.38
CA LEU A 343 35.29 -0.61 -17.53
C LEU A 343 35.81 -0.14 -16.16
N VAL A 344 35.09 -0.44 -15.09
CA VAL A 344 35.43 -0.04 -13.71
C VAL A 344 35.77 -1.22 -12.80
N ALA A 345 35.36 -2.45 -13.16
CA ALA A 345 35.80 -3.67 -12.48
C ALA A 345 35.90 -4.84 -13.46
N SER A 346 36.88 -5.72 -13.24
CA SER A 346 37.06 -6.98 -13.98
C SER A 346 37.61 -8.04 -13.02
N ILE A 347 36.80 -9.04 -12.71
CA ILE A 347 37.13 -10.12 -11.76
C ILE A 347 37.19 -11.43 -12.53
N ASP A 348 38.32 -12.11 -12.42
CA ASP A 348 38.54 -13.44 -13.00
C ASP A 348 38.24 -14.51 -11.96
N LEU A 349 37.07 -15.15 -12.09
CA LEU A 349 36.62 -16.18 -11.15
C LEU A 349 37.28 -17.54 -11.42
N ALA A 350 38.06 -17.68 -12.49
CA ALA A 350 38.86 -18.87 -12.78
C ALA A 350 40.19 -18.90 -12.01
N LYS A 351 40.42 -17.91 -11.13
CA LYS A 351 41.63 -17.78 -10.31
C LYS A 351 41.31 -17.80 -8.81
N PRO A 352 42.29 -18.14 -7.96
CA PRO A 352 42.22 -17.82 -6.54
C PRO A 352 42.03 -16.32 -6.33
N LEU A 353 41.14 -15.95 -5.40
CA LEU A 353 40.89 -14.57 -4.97
C LEU A 353 41.17 -14.48 -3.48
N SER A 354 41.53 -13.30 -3.00
CA SER A 354 41.79 -13.06 -1.57
C SER A 354 40.49 -13.04 -0.75
N ASP A 355 40.63 -13.16 0.58
CA ASP A 355 39.52 -13.05 1.53
C ASP A 355 38.82 -11.67 1.49
N ASP A 356 39.48 -10.62 0.96
CA ASP A 356 38.89 -9.29 0.76
C ASP A 356 37.99 -9.23 -0.50
N GLU A 357 38.27 -10.07 -1.49
CA GLU A 357 37.63 -10.08 -2.80
C GLU A 357 36.49 -11.09 -2.91
N LEU A 358 36.56 -12.19 -2.16
CA LEU A 358 35.66 -13.34 -2.25
C LEU A 358 35.24 -13.83 -0.86
N CYS A 359 33.95 -14.14 -0.70
CA CYS A 359 33.43 -14.89 0.43
C CYS A 359 32.54 -16.03 -0.08
N ASP A 360 32.55 -17.20 0.56
CA ASP A 360 31.75 -18.33 0.12
C ASP A 360 31.25 -19.23 1.26
N THR A 361 30.49 -20.29 0.92
CA THR A 361 29.94 -21.25 1.87
C THR A 361 30.91 -22.37 2.28
N GLY A 362 32.18 -22.30 1.90
CA GLY A 362 33.22 -23.29 2.20
C GLY A 362 33.20 -24.55 1.32
N ASP A 363 32.25 -24.64 0.39
CA ASP A 363 32.05 -25.79 -0.51
C ASP A 363 32.20 -25.42 -2.00
N THR A 364 32.82 -24.28 -2.30
CA THR A 364 33.08 -23.85 -3.67
C THR A 364 34.40 -24.39 -4.20
N ARG A 365 34.49 -24.56 -5.52
CA ARG A 365 35.66 -25.12 -6.18
C ARG A 365 35.98 -24.43 -7.50
N MET A 366 37.23 -24.54 -7.92
CA MET A 366 37.61 -24.34 -9.32
C MET A 366 37.26 -25.61 -10.10
N ALA A 367 36.52 -25.47 -11.18
CA ALA A 367 36.19 -26.55 -12.10
C ALA A 367 36.86 -26.30 -13.45
N ASP A 368 37.46 -27.35 -14.01
CA ASP A 368 38.02 -27.37 -15.35
C ASP A 368 37.06 -28.12 -16.29
N SER A 369 36.78 -27.52 -17.44
CA SER A 369 35.86 -28.06 -18.45
C SER A 369 36.38 -27.77 -19.86
N PRO A 370 35.80 -28.41 -20.91
CA PRO A 370 36.07 -28.02 -22.29
C PRO A 370 35.76 -26.54 -22.61
N LEU A 371 34.90 -25.88 -21.81
CA LEU A 371 34.55 -24.46 -21.98
C LEU A 371 35.55 -23.52 -21.31
N GLY A 372 36.59 -24.05 -20.68
CA GLY A 372 37.53 -23.33 -19.84
C GLY A 372 37.26 -23.54 -18.34
N ARG A 373 38.02 -22.81 -17.55
CA ARG A 373 38.02 -22.89 -16.08
C ARG A 373 37.06 -21.86 -15.49
N TYR A 374 36.37 -22.23 -14.41
CA TYR A 374 35.39 -21.37 -13.73
C TYR A 374 35.25 -21.71 -12.24
N ARG A 375 34.63 -20.80 -11.47
CA ARG A 375 34.22 -21.06 -10.09
C ARG A 375 32.85 -21.69 -10.06
N GLU A 376 32.69 -22.75 -9.28
CA GLU A 376 31.43 -23.47 -9.08
C GLU A 376 31.10 -23.54 -7.58
N ALA A 377 29.87 -23.15 -7.23
CA ALA A 377 29.33 -23.30 -5.88
C ALA A 377 29.04 -24.77 -5.56
N GLY A 378 28.84 -25.08 -4.28
CA GLY A 378 28.43 -26.41 -3.86
C GLY A 378 27.08 -26.85 -4.41
N GLN A 379 26.80 -28.14 -4.26
CA GLN A 379 25.62 -28.82 -4.81
C GLN A 379 24.34 -28.58 -3.98
N LYS A 380 24.44 -28.05 -2.76
CA LYS A 380 23.28 -27.88 -1.88
C LYS A 380 22.54 -26.60 -2.24
N ARG A 381 21.22 -26.60 -2.03
CA ARG A 381 20.44 -25.37 -2.08
C ARG A 381 21.01 -24.36 -1.08
N GLY A 382 21.28 -23.15 -1.54
CA GLY A 382 21.89 -22.08 -0.74
C GLY A 382 23.42 -22.06 -0.72
N SER A 383 24.12 -23.07 -1.28
CA SER A 383 25.56 -22.98 -1.53
C SER A 383 25.85 -21.81 -2.45
N ARG A 384 26.85 -20.99 -2.13
CA ARG A 384 27.10 -19.73 -2.86
C ARG A 384 28.51 -19.22 -2.70
N PHE A 385 28.91 -18.37 -3.63
CA PHE A 385 30.04 -17.46 -3.48
C PHE A 385 29.59 -16.03 -3.79
N ALA A 386 30.27 -15.07 -3.19
CA ALA A 386 30.04 -13.65 -3.33
C ALA A 386 31.36 -12.96 -3.67
N VAL A 387 31.35 -12.11 -4.69
CA VAL A 387 32.48 -11.25 -5.03
C VAL A 387 32.20 -9.82 -4.64
N ARG A 388 33.18 -9.17 -4.04
CA ARG A 388 33.06 -7.77 -3.62
C ARG A 388 33.21 -6.82 -4.80
N LEU A 389 32.34 -5.81 -4.86
CA LEU A 389 32.36 -4.76 -5.87
C LEU A 389 32.45 -3.40 -5.17
N ARG A 390 33.27 -2.49 -5.71
CA ARG A 390 33.43 -1.13 -5.19
C ARG A 390 33.04 -0.10 -6.24
N PHE A 391 32.23 0.87 -5.85
CA PHE A 391 31.66 1.87 -6.75
C PHE A 391 32.02 3.29 -6.30
N GLN A 392 32.44 4.13 -7.24
CA GLN A 392 32.75 5.54 -6.99
C GLN A 392 31.52 6.42 -7.28
N ASN A 393 30.90 6.21 -8.44
CA ASN A 393 29.78 7.03 -8.91
C ASN A 393 28.44 6.36 -8.57
N LEU A 394 27.94 6.64 -7.36
CA LEU A 394 26.63 6.15 -6.93
C LEU A 394 25.50 6.78 -7.75
N ALA A 395 24.37 6.08 -7.86
CA ALA A 395 23.18 6.45 -8.63
C ALA A 395 23.37 6.58 -10.16
N ALA A 396 24.61 6.51 -10.67
CA ALA A 396 24.93 6.45 -12.08
C ALA A 396 24.62 5.06 -12.67
N TRP A 397 24.29 5.02 -13.95
CA TRP A 397 24.02 3.77 -14.65
C TRP A 397 25.28 2.91 -14.78
N HIS A 398 25.13 1.63 -14.50
CA HIS A 398 26.16 0.62 -14.67
C HIS A 398 25.60 -0.59 -15.43
N ARG A 399 26.47 -1.25 -16.20
CA ARG A 399 26.20 -2.55 -16.81
C ARG A 399 27.06 -3.60 -16.12
N LEU A 400 26.41 -4.55 -15.48
CA LEU A 400 27.02 -5.76 -14.95
C LEU A 400 27.03 -6.83 -16.05
N GLU A 401 28.15 -7.52 -16.22
CA GLU A 401 28.32 -8.64 -17.14
C GLU A 401 28.97 -9.80 -16.41
N TRP A 402 28.48 -11.02 -16.61
CA TRP A 402 29.14 -12.23 -16.14
C TRP A 402 29.12 -13.33 -17.19
N ALA A 403 30.22 -14.09 -17.23
CA ALA A 403 30.33 -15.28 -18.05
C ALA A 403 30.04 -16.52 -17.21
N TRP A 404 29.22 -17.44 -17.72
CA TRP A 404 28.86 -18.68 -17.04
C TRP A 404 28.88 -19.89 -17.99
N PRO A 405 29.23 -21.09 -17.48
CA PRO A 405 29.32 -22.30 -18.30
C PRO A 405 27.95 -22.97 -18.50
N ASP A 406 27.46 -22.99 -19.74
CA ASP A 406 26.24 -23.71 -20.12
C ASP A 406 26.55 -25.13 -20.59
N ASP A 407 27.04 -25.96 -19.67
CA ASP A 407 27.56 -27.30 -19.90
C ASP A 407 26.74 -28.43 -19.25
N LYS A 408 25.86 -28.09 -18.30
CA LYS A 408 25.02 -29.05 -17.55
C LYS A 408 23.82 -28.36 -16.93
N PRO A 409 22.88 -29.11 -16.32
CA PRO A 409 21.75 -28.51 -15.61
C PRO A 409 22.20 -27.58 -14.48
N ARG A 410 21.67 -26.36 -14.49
CA ARG A 410 21.98 -25.30 -13.51
C ARG A 410 20.73 -24.48 -13.17
N THR A 411 20.56 -24.17 -11.89
CA THR A 411 19.55 -23.24 -11.38
C THR A 411 20.25 -22.26 -10.46
N VAL A 412 20.46 -21.05 -10.98
CA VAL A 412 21.38 -20.06 -10.40
C VAL A 412 20.63 -18.79 -10.06
N ASP A 413 20.75 -18.32 -8.82
CA ASP A 413 20.39 -16.96 -8.45
C ASP A 413 21.64 -16.06 -8.52
N VAL A 414 21.49 -14.92 -9.18
CA VAL A 414 22.48 -13.83 -9.28
C VAL A 414 21.91 -12.61 -8.59
N ILE A 415 22.50 -12.22 -7.47
CA ILE A 415 21.96 -11.19 -6.57
C ILE A 415 23.00 -10.11 -6.32
N LEU A 416 22.68 -8.86 -6.64
CA LEU A 416 23.38 -7.66 -6.20
C LEU A 416 22.45 -6.87 -5.27
N ASN A 417 22.97 -6.45 -4.11
CA ASN A 417 22.22 -5.76 -3.05
C ASN A 417 21.03 -6.57 -2.48
N ARG A 418 21.28 -7.23 -1.33
CA ARG A 418 20.31 -8.15 -0.68
C ARG A 418 19.04 -7.50 -0.13
N SER A 419 19.00 -6.17 0.00
CA SER A 419 17.93 -5.48 0.71
C SER A 419 16.95 -4.72 -0.19
N GLN A 420 17.28 -4.56 -1.48
CA GLN A 420 16.56 -3.62 -2.35
C GLN A 420 16.34 -4.09 -3.80
N PHE A 421 16.54 -5.38 -4.10
CA PHE A 421 16.17 -6.01 -5.38
C PHE A 421 16.72 -5.31 -6.66
N ASP A 422 17.92 -4.71 -6.62
CA ASP A 422 18.55 -4.05 -7.78
C ASP A 422 18.78 -5.03 -8.93
N VAL A 423 19.62 -6.03 -8.68
CA VAL A 423 19.79 -7.19 -9.58
C VAL A 423 19.39 -8.42 -8.79
N ALA A 424 18.24 -8.99 -9.14
CA ALA A 424 17.77 -10.27 -8.66
C ALA A 424 17.31 -11.07 -9.88
N THR A 425 18.27 -11.76 -10.50
CA THR A 425 18.06 -12.51 -11.74
C THR A 425 18.72 -13.87 -11.62
N GLY A 426 18.76 -14.64 -12.70
CA GLY A 426 19.32 -15.97 -12.65
C GLY A 426 19.39 -16.67 -13.98
N THR A 427 19.68 -17.97 -13.88
CA THR A 427 19.77 -18.88 -15.01
C THR A 427 19.06 -20.18 -14.66
N LEU A 428 18.21 -20.63 -15.60
CA LEU A 428 17.66 -21.99 -15.62
C LEU A 428 18.09 -22.63 -16.93
N ALA A 429 18.91 -23.68 -16.86
CA ALA A 429 19.52 -24.33 -18.03
C ALA A 429 19.59 -25.85 -17.84
N GLY A 430 19.68 -26.61 -18.95
CA GLY A 430 19.80 -28.06 -18.97
C GLY A 430 18.60 -28.77 -19.59
N ASP A 431 17.61 -29.16 -18.78
CA ASP A 431 16.61 -30.17 -19.15
C ASP A 431 15.70 -29.76 -20.32
N GLU A 432 14.67 -28.95 -20.05
CA GLU A 432 13.77 -28.41 -21.07
C GLU A 432 14.43 -27.28 -21.88
N TYR A 433 15.58 -26.79 -21.41
CA TYR A 433 16.44 -25.79 -22.06
C TYR A 433 17.82 -26.41 -22.37
N PRO A 434 17.96 -27.19 -23.47
CA PRO A 434 19.17 -27.94 -23.79
C PRO A 434 20.43 -27.07 -23.68
N SER A 435 21.43 -27.57 -22.95
CA SER A 435 22.71 -26.89 -22.80
C SER A 435 23.36 -26.61 -24.15
N THR A 436 23.79 -25.37 -24.36
CA THR A 436 24.45 -24.94 -25.59
C THR A 436 25.89 -25.44 -25.69
N ASN A 437 26.47 -25.94 -24.59
CA ASN A 437 27.87 -26.31 -24.47
C ASN A 437 28.79 -25.14 -24.88
N GLN A 438 28.45 -23.93 -24.42
CA GLN A 438 29.19 -22.71 -24.66
C GLN A 438 29.36 -21.92 -23.37
N MET A 439 30.46 -21.17 -23.27
CA MET A 439 30.56 -20.11 -22.25
C MET A 439 29.61 -18.98 -22.67
N ARG A 440 28.58 -18.73 -21.86
CA ARG A 440 27.54 -17.74 -22.16
C ARG A 440 27.79 -16.48 -21.35
N THR A 441 27.50 -15.34 -21.95
CA THR A 441 27.53 -14.04 -21.26
C THR A 441 26.11 -13.60 -20.97
N GLN A 442 25.87 -13.16 -19.75
CA GLN A 442 24.63 -12.51 -19.34
C GLN A 442 24.94 -11.12 -18.79
N SER A 443 23.98 -10.22 -18.86
CA SER A 443 24.15 -8.83 -18.41
C SER A 443 22.92 -8.32 -17.69
N ALA A 444 23.14 -7.33 -16.81
CA ALA A 444 22.09 -6.60 -16.12
C ALA A 444 22.48 -5.11 -16.04
N TYR A 445 21.48 -4.23 -16.10
CA TYR A 445 21.67 -2.80 -15.83
C TYR A 445 21.24 -2.48 -14.40
N PHE A 446 22.01 -1.65 -13.71
CA PHE A 446 21.75 -1.24 -12.33
C PHE A 446 22.36 0.13 -12.03
N TRP A 447 22.15 0.65 -10.82
CA TRP A 447 22.74 1.90 -10.34
C TRP A 447 23.18 1.70 -8.88
N PRO A 448 24.50 1.76 -8.59
CA PRO A 448 25.00 1.49 -7.25
C PRO A 448 24.41 2.43 -6.20
N ARG A 449 24.01 1.87 -5.06
CA ARG A 449 23.47 2.64 -3.91
C ARG A 449 24.42 2.71 -2.72
N ALA A 450 25.43 1.87 -2.71
CA ALA A 450 26.51 1.85 -1.73
C ALA A 450 27.85 1.80 -2.44
N GLN A 451 28.90 2.33 -1.80
CA GLN A 451 30.26 2.29 -2.34
C GLN A 451 30.86 0.87 -2.30
N ASP A 452 30.32 0.01 -1.46
CA ASP A 452 30.79 -1.35 -1.21
C ASP A 452 29.59 -2.30 -1.21
N ASP A 453 29.61 -3.26 -2.11
CA ASP A 453 28.53 -4.23 -2.30
C ASP A 453 29.11 -5.61 -2.67
N ALA A 454 28.25 -6.63 -2.72
CA ALA A 454 28.63 -7.98 -3.09
C ALA A 454 27.68 -8.56 -4.13
N LEU A 455 28.25 -9.10 -5.20
CA LEU A 455 27.54 -9.89 -6.20
C LEU A 455 27.58 -11.37 -5.82
N ILE A 456 26.42 -11.96 -5.60
CA ILE A 456 26.25 -13.32 -5.11
C ILE A 456 25.81 -14.22 -6.26
N PHE A 457 26.46 -15.37 -6.39
CA PHE A 457 26.03 -16.49 -7.23
C PHE A 457 25.64 -17.65 -6.31
N MET A 458 24.37 -18.05 -6.33
CA MET A 458 23.82 -19.04 -5.40
C MET A 458 23.14 -20.19 -6.14
N THR A 459 23.42 -21.41 -5.70
CA THR A 459 22.73 -22.63 -6.11
C THR A 459 21.30 -22.58 -5.56
N ALA A 460 20.32 -22.35 -6.44
CA ALA A 460 18.92 -22.21 -6.04
C ALA A 460 18.22 -23.57 -5.87
N GLU A 461 18.69 -24.60 -6.59
CA GLU A 461 18.17 -25.97 -6.57
C GLU A 461 19.29 -26.97 -6.30
N GLN A 462 19.03 -27.97 -5.45
CA GLN A 462 20.00 -28.99 -5.12
C GLN A 462 20.41 -29.79 -6.36
N GLY A 463 21.72 -30.02 -6.54
CA GLY A 463 22.28 -30.75 -7.68
C GLY A 463 22.49 -29.91 -8.94
N ARG A 464 22.17 -28.60 -8.89
CA ARG A 464 22.23 -27.69 -10.04
C ARG A 464 23.08 -26.45 -9.73
N PRO A 465 24.40 -26.63 -9.60
CA PRO A 465 25.26 -25.66 -8.96
C PRO A 465 25.40 -24.36 -9.74
N ALA A 466 25.45 -23.24 -9.00
CA ALA A 466 25.85 -21.95 -9.54
C ALA A 466 27.31 -21.96 -10.02
N ALA A 467 27.58 -21.33 -11.16
CA ALA A 467 28.94 -21.18 -11.65
C ALA A 467 29.13 -19.89 -12.46
N ALA A 468 30.31 -19.32 -12.37
CA ALA A 468 30.72 -18.16 -13.15
C ALA A 468 32.24 -18.16 -13.40
N ALA A 469 32.65 -17.72 -14.59
CA ALA A 469 34.03 -17.67 -15.04
C ALA A 469 34.64 -16.26 -14.91
N SER A 470 33.83 -15.21 -15.10
CA SER A 470 34.27 -13.83 -14.91
C SER A 470 33.12 -12.90 -14.63
N VAL A 471 33.43 -11.75 -14.03
CA VAL A 471 32.53 -10.63 -13.81
C VAL A 471 33.19 -9.35 -14.32
N LYS A 472 32.44 -8.54 -15.07
CA LYS A 472 32.87 -7.20 -15.49
C LYS A 472 31.79 -6.18 -15.15
N VAL A 473 32.22 -4.98 -14.78
CA VAL A 473 31.33 -3.86 -14.51
C VAL A 473 31.77 -2.68 -15.33
N TYR A 474 30.80 -2.09 -16.04
CA TYR A 474 30.97 -0.89 -16.83
C TYR A 474 30.15 0.25 -16.25
N GLU A 475 30.76 1.40 -16.04
CA GLU A 475 30.06 2.66 -15.75
C GLU A 475 29.61 3.28 -17.08
N LEU A 476 28.36 3.75 -17.15
CA LEU A 476 27.76 4.32 -18.35
C LEU A 476 27.63 5.84 -18.21
N SER A 477 27.89 6.59 -19.28
CA SER A 477 27.72 8.06 -19.29
C SER A 477 26.27 8.53 -19.24
N GLY A 478 25.31 7.61 -19.34
CA GLY A 478 23.88 7.88 -19.32
C GLY A 478 23.06 6.58 -19.32
N PRO A 479 21.72 6.67 -19.50
CA PRO A 479 20.86 5.50 -19.60
C PRO A 479 21.29 4.55 -20.73
N PRO A 480 21.03 3.24 -20.60
CA PRO A 480 21.31 2.28 -21.66
C PRO A 480 20.56 2.61 -22.95
N ALA A 481 21.14 2.24 -24.09
CA ALA A 481 20.51 2.44 -25.39
C ALA A 481 19.32 1.50 -25.57
N ALA A 482 18.28 1.98 -26.26
CA ALA A 482 17.13 1.17 -26.60
C ALA A 482 17.52 -0.01 -27.52
N MET A 483 16.99 -1.20 -27.25
CA MET A 483 17.15 -2.35 -28.12
C MET A 483 16.25 -2.22 -29.34
N ALA A 484 16.81 -2.42 -30.53
CA ALA A 484 16.01 -2.44 -31.75
C ALA A 484 15.06 -3.65 -31.75
N VAL A 485 13.75 -3.39 -31.79
CA VAL A 485 12.72 -4.43 -31.88
C VAL A 485 12.34 -4.65 -33.34
N SER A 486 12.48 -5.89 -33.81
CA SER A 486 12.08 -6.25 -35.18
C SER A 486 10.55 -6.21 -35.34
N PRO A 487 10.03 -5.77 -36.51
CA PRO A 487 8.60 -5.84 -36.77
C PRO A 487 8.10 -7.30 -36.76
N PRO A 488 6.79 -7.54 -36.54
CA PRO A 488 6.22 -8.87 -36.58
C PRO A 488 6.54 -9.58 -37.90
N ARG A 489 6.97 -10.85 -37.82
CA ARG A 489 7.33 -11.66 -39.00
C ARG A 489 6.15 -11.88 -39.96
N PHE A 490 4.94 -11.92 -39.44
CA PHE A 490 3.72 -12.18 -40.20
C PHE A 490 2.93 -10.89 -40.42
N GLN A 491 2.42 -10.69 -41.65
CA GLN A 491 1.53 -9.57 -41.97
C GLN A 491 0.27 -9.63 -41.07
N ASN A 492 -0.15 -8.47 -40.56
CA ASN A 492 -1.29 -8.31 -39.66
C ASN A 492 -1.18 -9.03 -38.30
N ALA A 493 -0.02 -9.59 -37.95
CA ALA A 493 0.20 -10.13 -36.61
C ALA A 493 0.47 -9.00 -35.60
N ALA A 494 -0.15 -9.11 -34.42
CA ALA A 494 0.21 -8.26 -33.30
C ALA A 494 1.67 -8.53 -32.88
N PRO A 495 2.41 -7.50 -32.41
CA PRO A 495 3.73 -7.72 -31.84
C PRO A 495 3.64 -8.64 -30.61
N ARG A 496 4.67 -9.47 -30.43
CA ARG A 496 4.79 -10.29 -29.22
C ARG A 496 4.86 -9.36 -28.00
N ARG A 497 4.04 -9.62 -26.99
CA ARG A 497 4.13 -8.94 -25.69
C ARG A 497 5.27 -9.56 -24.89
N VAL A 498 6.26 -8.75 -24.55
CA VAL A 498 7.39 -9.13 -23.68
C VAL A 498 7.58 -8.01 -22.68
N GLY A 499 7.77 -8.36 -21.41
CA GLY A 499 7.61 -7.39 -20.36
C GLY A 499 8.05 -7.85 -18.98
N LEU A 500 8.03 -6.90 -18.05
CA LEU A 500 8.21 -7.16 -16.63
C LEU A 500 6.87 -7.54 -15.99
N TYR A 501 6.92 -8.43 -15.01
CA TYR A 501 5.78 -8.83 -14.19
C TYR A 501 6.11 -8.65 -12.71
N TYR A 502 5.17 -8.07 -11.97
CA TYR A 502 5.27 -7.87 -10.54
C TYR A 502 4.09 -8.50 -9.80
N GLU A 503 4.41 -9.29 -8.78
CA GLU A 503 3.45 -9.65 -7.72
C GLU A 503 3.34 -8.50 -6.71
N ASP A 504 4.49 -8.07 -6.17
CA ASP A 504 4.53 -7.02 -5.16
C ASP A 504 4.75 -5.62 -5.77
N PRO A 505 4.14 -4.57 -5.20
CA PRO A 505 4.29 -3.19 -5.66
C PRO A 505 5.61 -2.60 -5.13
N VAL A 506 6.74 -2.95 -5.75
CA VAL A 506 8.11 -2.62 -5.28
C VAL A 506 8.93 -1.74 -6.23
N LEU A 507 8.29 -0.96 -7.11
CA LEU A 507 8.99 -0.15 -8.13
C LEU A 507 10.15 0.70 -7.58
N SER A 508 9.94 1.49 -6.53
CA SER A 508 11.00 2.34 -5.95
C SER A 508 12.13 1.53 -5.32
N MET A 509 11.84 0.32 -4.84
CA MET A 509 12.88 -0.61 -4.36
C MET A 509 13.68 -1.10 -5.55
N ASN A 510 13.04 -1.64 -6.60
CA ASN A 510 13.72 -2.22 -7.76
C ASN A 510 14.43 -1.21 -8.68
N PHE A 511 13.94 0.03 -8.78
CA PHE A 511 14.50 1.06 -9.67
C PHE A 511 15.22 2.20 -8.94
N GLY A 512 15.37 2.07 -7.61
CA GLY A 512 16.08 3.02 -6.76
C GLY A 512 15.42 4.40 -6.68
N GLY A 513 14.95 4.76 -5.50
CA GLY A 513 14.38 6.07 -5.23
C GLY A 513 13.36 6.00 -4.10
N GLN A 514 12.64 7.09 -3.91
CA GLN A 514 11.54 7.16 -2.96
C GLN A 514 10.20 7.03 -3.68
N PRO A 515 9.18 6.46 -3.01
CA PRO A 515 7.82 6.31 -3.52
C PRO A 515 7.00 7.63 -3.46
N THR A 516 7.69 8.77 -3.53
CA THR A 516 7.12 10.12 -3.49
C THR A 516 7.82 10.99 -4.52
N PHE A 517 7.12 11.98 -5.06
CA PHE A 517 7.74 12.98 -5.91
C PHE A 517 8.64 13.93 -5.10
N PRO A 518 9.72 14.47 -5.69
CA PRO A 518 10.12 14.31 -7.10
C PRO A 518 10.83 12.98 -7.42
N SER A 519 11.27 12.22 -6.40
CA SER A 519 12.12 11.03 -6.59
C SER A 519 11.47 9.91 -7.42
N PHE A 520 10.15 9.73 -7.31
CA PHE A 520 9.42 8.73 -8.10
C PHE A 520 9.52 8.98 -9.62
N GLY A 521 9.75 10.23 -10.05
CA GLY A 521 10.00 10.51 -11.46
C GLY A 521 11.26 9.79 -11.98
N GLN A 522 12.34 9.80 -11.19
CA GLN A 522 13.57 9.09 -11.53
C GLN A 522 13.37 7.56 -11.54
N VAL A 523 12.53 7.03 -10.65
CA VAL A 523 12.15 5.60 -10.63
C VAL A 523 11.48 5.22 -11.96
N ALA A 524 10.53 6.03 -12.43
CA ALA A 524 9.90 5.82 -13.73
C ALA A 524 10.87 5.98 -14.90
N ASP A 525 11.76 6.98 -14.87
CA ASP A 525 12.78 7.17 -15.91
C ASP A 525 13.71 5.94 -16.03
N ARG A 526 14.09 5.34 -14.91
CA ARG A 526 14.89 4.11 -14.89
C ARG A 526 14.12 2.90 -15.38
N LEU A 527 12.86 2.76 -15.00
CA LEU A 527 11.97 1.73 -15.54
C LEU A 527 11.89 1.83 -17.07
N LEU A 528 11.64 3.04 -17.59
CA LEU A 528 11.52 3.28 -19.04
C LEU A 528 12.81 2.93 -19.77
N ALA A 529 13.96 3.42 -19.29
CA ALA A 529 15.25 3.13 -19.89
C ALA A 529 15.61 1.63 -19.84
N TYR A 530 15.26 0.94 -18.75
CA TYR A 530 15.47 -0.50 -18.64
C TYR A 530 14.59 -1.27 -19.63
N MET A 531 13.30 -0.92 -19.73
CA MET A 531 12.38 -1.53 -20.68
C MET A 531 12.83 -1.30 -22.13
N ASP A 532 13.26 -0.07 -22.46
CA ASP A 532 13.81 0.28 -23.76
C ASP A 532 15.05 -0.59 -24.06
N ALA A 533 15.99 -0.72 -23.12
CA ALA A 533 17.22 -1.51 -23.28
C ALA A 533 16.99 -3.03 -23.39
N CYS A 534 15.87 -3.54 -22.87
CA CYS A 534 15.48 -4.94 -22.98
C CYS A 534 14.48 -5.20 -24.13
N GLY A 535 14.04 -4.16 -24.86
CA GLY A 535 13.00 -4.24 -25.87
C GLY A 535 11.65 -4.72 -25.33
N PHE A 536 11.36 -4.39 -24.07
CA PHE A 536 10.08 -4.69 -23.44
C PHE A 536 9.03 -3.69 -23.87
N ASN A 537 7.85 -4.21 -24.22
CA ASN A 537 6.73 -3.41 -24.71
C ASN A 537 5.48 -3.54 -23.82
N THR A 538 5.54 -4.31 -22.75
CA THR A 538 4.43 -4.51 -21.81
C THR A 538 4.94 -4.45 -20.38
N PHE A 539 4.17 -3.85 -19.48
CA PHE A 539 4.45 -3.80 -18.05
C PHE A 539 3.25 -4.37 -17.30
N TYR A 540 3.45 -5.47 -16.56
CA TYR A 540 2.42 -6.09 -15.72
C TYR A 540 2.66 -5.70 -14.26
N TYR A 541 1.78 -4.86 -13.71
CA TYR A 541 1.99 -4.29 -12.37
C TYR A 541 0.71 -4.25 -11.54
N PRO A 542 0.77 -4.52 -10.23
CA PRO A 542 -0.40 -4.52 -9.37
C PRO A 542 -1.11 -3.16 -9.35
N ALA A 543 -2.41 -3.19 -9.66
CA ALA A 543 -3.34 -2.11 -9.30
C ALA A 543 -4.22 -2.50 -8.11
N VAL A 544 -4.41 -3.80 -7.87
CA VAL A 544 -5.11 -4.34 -6.70
C VAL A 544 -4.19 -5.37 -6.06
N TRP A 545 -3.73 -5.10 -4.84
CA TRP A 545 -2.74 -5.91 -4.15
C TRP A 545 -3.21 -6.22 -2.72
N TYR A 546 -3.25 -7.52 -2.41
CA TYR A 546 -3.71 -8.15 -1.18
C TYR A 546 -5.04 -7.65 -0.64
N HIS A 547 -5.07 -6.46 -0.03
CA HIS A 547 -6.21 -5.91 0.72
C HIS A 547 -6.99 -4.82 -0.02
N GLY A 548 -6.60 -4.49 -1.25
CA GLY A 548 -7.37 -3.54 -2.05
C GLY A 548 -6.57 -2.83 -3.13
N PRO A 549 -7.14 -1.77 -3.71
CA PRO A 549 -6.53 -1.04 -4.79
C PRO A 549 -5.42 -0.10 -4.33
N LEU A 550 -4.38 0.03 -5.16
CA LEU A 550 -3.25 0.96 -4.99
C LEU A 550 -3.50 2.30 -5.72
N TYR A 551 -4.74 2.54 -6.10
CA TYR A 551 -5.22 3.72 -6.83
C TYR A 551 -6.45 4.29 -6.09
N PRO A 552 -6.89 5.53 -6.38
CA PRO A 552 -7.99 6.17 -5.65
C PRO A 552 -9.36 5.59 -6.03
N SER A 553 -9.60 4.33 -5.64
CA SER A 553 -10.87 3.63 -5.86
C SER A 553 -12.01 4.28 -5.08
N PRO A 554 -13.13 4.67 -5.71
CA PRO A 554 -14.30 5.17 -5.01
C PRO A 554 -14.94 4.12 -4.08
N SER A 555 -14.99 2.84 -4.47
CA SER A 555 -15.67 1.81 -3.68
C SER A 555 -14.83 1.24 -2.53
N GLN A 556 -13.51 1.13 -2.72
CA GLN A 556 -12.63 0.54 -1.71
C GLN A 556 -11.74 1.57 -1.00
N GLY A 557 -11.60 2.79 -1.54
CA GLY A 557 -10.55 3.75 -1.20
C GLY A 557 -9.14 3.21 -1.47
N ASP A 558 -8.12 3.96 -1.08
CA ASP A 558 -6.72 3.55 -1.25
C ASP A 558 -6.29 2.55 -0.14
N ALA A 559 -5.79 1.38 -0.53
CA ALA A 559 -5.33 0.31 0.35
C ALA A 559 -3.80 0.17 0.39
N GLN A 560 -3.06 1.19 -0.05
CA GLN A 560 -1.60 1.20 -0.01
C GLN A 560 -1.04 0.90 1.39
N LEU A 561 -0.16 -0.10 1.46
CA LEU A 561 0.55 -0.42 2.69
C LEU A 561 1.70 0.54 2.91
N GLY A 562 1.92 0.94 4.16
CA GLY A 562 3.00 1.86 4.52
C GLY A 562 4.40 1.35 4.13
N SER A 563 4.58 0.03 4.01
CA SER A 563 5.81 -0.65 3.58
C SER A 563 6.04 -0.68 2.07
N ARG A 564 4.99 -0.44 1.26
CA ARG A 564 5.02 -0.46 -0.21
C ARG A 564 4.21 0.70 -0.84
N PRO A 565 4.47 1.96 -0.43
CA PRO A 565 3.67 3.07 -0.88
C PRO A 565 4.05 3.49 -2.32
N HIS A 566 3.17 4.26 -2.93
CA HIS A 566 3.23 4.85 -4.26
C HIS A 566 2.67 6.28 -4.19
N PRO A 567 3.02 7.17 -5.12
CA PRO A 567 2.30 8.44 -5.25
C PRO A 567 0.80 8.20 -5.52
N HIS A 568 -0.04 9.12 -5.06
CA HIS A 568 -1.48 9.09 -5.31
C HIS A 568 -1.77 8.98 -6.82
N ASP A 569 -2.54 7.97 -7.24
CA ASP A 569 -2.86 7.69 -8.65
C ASP A 569 -1.63 7.47 -9.57
N PHE A 570 -0.56 6.87 -9.05
CA PHE A 570 0.67 6.61 -9.82
C PHE A 570 0.45 5.88 -11.16
N LEU A 571 -0.62 5.09 -11.29
CA LEU A 571 -0.97 4.40 -12.55
C LEU A 571 -1.16 5.41 -13.69
N ARG A 572 -1.85 6.53 -13.45
CA ARG A 572 -2.03 7.60 -14.44
C ARG A 572 -0.69 8.20 -14.87
N TYR A 573 0.22 8.38 -13.92
CA TYR A 573 1.56 8.87 -14.24
C TYR A 573 2.32 7.89 -15.14
N LEU A 574 2.32 6.58 -14.79
CA LEU A 574 2.97 5.56 -15.61
C LEU A 574 2.35 5.45 -17.01
N LEU A 575 1.02 5.51 -17.14
CA LEU A 575 0.32 5.51 -18.42
C LEU A 575 0.83 6.64 -19.33
N ARG A 576 0.90 7.87 -18.82
CA ARG A 576 1.43 9.03 -19.57
C ARG A 576 2.89 8.84 -19.99
N CYS A 577 3.72 8.26 -19.12
CA CYS A 577 5.10 7.92 -19.47
C CYS A 577 5.19 6.86 -20.59
N PHE A 578 4.27 5.89 -20.60
CA PHE A 578 4.24 4.79 -21.55
C PHE A 578 3.63 5.15 -22.91
N GLU A 579 2.68 6.09 -22.95
CA GLU A 579 2.09 6.62 -24.19
C GLU A 579 3.16 7.11 -25.16
N ALA A 580 4.18 7.82 -24.64
CA ALA A 580 5.29 8.33 -25.43
C ALA A 580 6.20 7.22 -26.04
N ARG A 581 6.09 5.97 -25.57
CA ARG A 581 6.92 4.83 -25.99
C ARG A 581 6.13 3.67 -26.62
N GLY A 582 4.81 3.78 -26.67
CA GLY A 582 3.95 2.66 -27.10
C GLY A 582 4.02 1.44 -26.18
N ILE A 583 4.42 1.63 -24.91
CA ILE A 583 4.44 0.56 -23.91
C ILE A 583 3.01 0.34 -23.39
N GLN A 584 2.64 -0.91 -23.14
CA GLN A 584 1.32 -1.28 -22.62
C GLN A 584 1.40 -1.58 -21.11
N LEU A 585 0.62 -0.89 -20.29
CA LEU A 585 0.41 -1.22 -18.87
C LEU A 585 -0.76 -2.19 -18.73
N VAL A 586 -0.49 -3.42 -18.32
CA VAL A 586 -1.51 -4.38 -17.91
C VAL A 586 -1.55 -4.40 -16.38
N VAL A 587 -2.65 -3.97 -15.79
CA VAL A 587 -2.76 -3.95 -14.34
C VAL A 587 -3.10 -5.33 -13.80
N THR A 588 -2.43 -5.77 -12.74
CA THR A 588 -2.63 -7.09 -12.14
C THR A 588 -3.53 -7.02 -10.89
N PHE A 589 -4.32 -8.07 -10.69
CA PHE A 589 -5.08 -8.31 -9.47
C PHE A 589 -4.41 -9.42 -8.68
N ASN A 590 -3.70 -9.04 -7.64
CA ASN A 590 -2.99 -9.91 -6.71
C ASN A 590 -3.72 -9.87 -5.38
N VAL A 591 -5.02 -10.17 -5.39
CA VAL A 591 -5.95 -9.81 -4.33
C VAL A 591 -6.33 -11.03 -3.48
N HIS A 592 -6.39 -10.82 -2.16
CA HIS A 592 -6.74 -11.83 -1.16
C HIS A 592 -8.05 -11.49 -0.45
N ASP A 593 -8.26 -10.21 -0.15
CA ASP A 593 -9.50 -9.70 0.43
C ASP A 593 -9.76 -8.24 0.00
N LEU A 594 -10.94 -7.72 0.36
CA LEU A 594 -11.37 -6.36 0.02
C LEU A 594 -12.13 -5.76 1.19
N GLN A 595 -11.97 -4.45 1.43
CA GLN A 595 -12.61 -3.76 2.55
C GLN A 595 -14.14 -3.86 2.54
N THR A 596 -14.76 -3.85 1.35
CA THR A 596 -16.21 -4.08 1.20
C THR A 596 -16.67 -5.49 1.62
N LEU A 597 -15.73 -6.41 1.81
CA LEU A 597 -15.94 -7.76 2.33
C LEU A 597 -15.48 -7.93 3.79
N ALA A 598 -15.27 -6.84 4.54
CA ALA A 598 -14.88 -6.89 5.95
C ALA A 598 -16.00 -7.39 6.87
N GLU A 599 -17.26 -7.12 6.54
CA GLU A 599 -18.43 -7.51 7.35
C GLU A 599 -19.03 -8.83 6.83
N VAL A 600 -18.66 -9.93 7.47
CA VAL A 600 -19.04 -11.30 7.09
C VAL A 600 -19.34 -12.15 8.32
N GLU A 601 -20.14 -13.20 8.14
CA GLU A 601 -20.37 -14.20 9.19
C GLU A 601 -19.14 -15.11 9.31
N THR A 602 -18.56 -15.12 10.51
CA THR A 602 -17.33 -15.86 10.85
C THR A 602 -17.58 -16.95 11.90
N ASP A 603 -18.77 -17.01 12.49
CA ASP A 603 -19.15 -18.03 13.47
C ASP A 603 -19.48 -19.35 12.75
N GLU A 604 -18.59 -20.34 12.89
CA GLU A 604 -18.76 -21.65 12.25
C GLU A 604 -20.03 -22.37 12.69
N ASP A 605 -20.48 -22.21 13.94
CA ASP A 605 -21.68 -22.89 14.44
C ASP A 605 -22.94 -22.28 13.85
N ARG A 606 -22.96 -20.96 13.68
CA ARG A 606 -24.05 -20.28 12.94
C ARG A 606 -24.06 -20.67 11.46
N VAL A 607 -22.90 -20.76 10.82
CA VAL A 607 -22.82 -21.25 9.43
C VAL A 607 -23.26 -22.70 9.33
N ARG A 608 -22.85 -23.57 10.27
CA ARG A 608 -23.34 -24.96 10.36
C ARG A 608 -24.85 -25.03 10.57
N ALA A 609 -25.45 -24.06 11.28
CA ALA A 609 -26.89 -23.93 11.43
C ALA A 609 -27.62 -23.30 10.22
N GLY A 610 -26.89 -22.93 9.16
CA GLY A 610 -27.46 -22.43 7.90
C GLY A 610 -27.31 -20.92 7.66
N ALA A 611 -26.56 -20.20 8.50
CA ALA A 611 -26.23 -18.81 8.21
C ALA A 611 -25.36 -18.71 6.94
N SER A 612 -25.66 -17.73 6.08
CA SER A 612 -24.90 -17.50 4.86
C SER A 612 -23.60 -16.76 5.16
N THR A 613 -22.53 -17.15 4.48
CA THR A 613 -21.24 -16.45 4.53
C THR A 613 -20.59 -16.41 3.13
N PRO A 614 -19.95 -15.30 2.75
CA PRO A 614 -19.10 -15.24 1.56
C PRO A 614 -17.74 -15.92 1.76
N LEU A 615 -17.39 -16.31 2.99
CA LEU A 615 -16.15 -17.06 3.25
C LEU A 615 -16.23 -18.46 2.64
N THR A 616 -15.09 -18.97 2.20
CA THR A 616 -14.97 -20.32 1.66
C THR A 616 -15.33 -21.36 2.72
N VAL A 617 -16.32 -22.20 2.42
CA VAL A 617 -16.61 -23.42 3.19
C VAL A 617 -15.78 -24.57 2.61
N LEU A 618 -14.98 -25.20 3.48
CA LEU A 618 -14.13 -26.32 3.13
C LEU A 618 -14.90 -27.65 3.16
N TRP A 619 -14.31 -28.69 2.56
CA TRP A 619 -14.88 -30.04 2.51
C TRP A 619 -15.19 -30.66 3.89
N ASN A 620 -14.54 -30.21 4.95
CA ASN A 620 -14.74 -30.68 6.32
C ASN A 620 -15.79 -29.83 7.08
N THR A 621 -16.45 -28.89 6.40
CA THR A 621 -17.44 -27.94 6.96
C THR A 621 -16.84 -26.85 7.86
N SER A 622 -15.51 -26.67 7.87
CA SER A 622 -14.89 -25.50 8.52
C SER A 622 -14.86 -24.30 7.56
N LEU A 623 -14.77 -23.11 8.14
CA LEU A 623 -14.55 -21.88 7.39
C LEU A 623 -13.06 -21.66 7.14
N LYS A 624 -12.74 -21.09 5.98
CA LYS A 624 -11.38 -20.61 5.73
C LYS A 624 -11.16 -19.28 6.47
N MET A 625 -10.69 -19.39 7.72
CA MET A 625 -10.49 -18.25 8.61
C MET A 625 -9.06 -17.70 8.62
N ALA A 626 -8.09 -18.45 8.10
CA ALA A 626 -6.69 -18.04 8.03
C ALA A 626 -6.00 -18.71 6.84
N GLY A 627 -5.06 -18.01 6.19
CA GLY A 627 -4.31 -18.53 5.06
C GLY A 627 -3.18 -17.61 4.62
N TRP A 628 -2.17 -18.22 3.99
CA TRP A 628 -0.99 -17.59 3.37
C TRP A 628 -0.74 -18.24 1.99
N HIS A 629 0.32 -17.80 1.30
CA HIS A 629 0.73 -18.36 0.01
C HIS A 629 0.75 -19.91 0.06
N GLY A 630 0.13 -20.53 -0.94
CA GLY A 630 0.02 -21.99 -1.04
C GLY A 630 -1.15 -22.63 -0.29
N THR A 631 -1.97 -21.85 0.43
CA THR A 631 -3.23 -22.31 1.04
C THR A 631 -4.46 -21.85 0.25
N GLU A 632 -5.64 -22.40 0.53
CA GLU A 632 -6.92 -22.05 -0.10
C GLU A 632 -7.26 -20.57 0.04
N GLY A 633 -8.02 -20.00 -0.93
CA GLY A 633 -8.55 -18.65 -0.83
C GLY A 633 -9.65 -18.50 0.23
N ASP A 634 -9.69 -17.34 0.89
CA ASP A 634 -10.59 -17.09 2.03
C ASP A 634 -12.05 -16.90 1.62
N PHE A 635 -12.31 -16.46 0.38
CA PHE A 635 -13.64 -16.12 -0.11
C PHE A 635 -14.13 -17.07 -1.19
N ASN A 636 -15.44 -17.34 -1.18
CA ASN A 636 -16.12 -18.04 -2.27
C ASN A 636 -16.20 -17.12 -3.51
N PRO A 637 -15.50 -17.42 -4.61
CA PRO A 637 -15.48 -16.57 -5.80
C PRO A 637 -16.84 -16.46 -6.50
N LEU A 638 -17.76 -17.40 -6.25
CA LEU A 638 -19.12 -17.36 -6.82
C LEU A 638 -20.13 -16.60 -5.94
N ASN A 639 -19.74 -16.18 -4.74
CA ASN A 639 -20.64 -15.40 -3.90
C ASN A 639 -20.96 -14.05 -4.59
N PRO A 640 -22.23 -13.62 -4.68
CA PRO A 640 -22.59 -12.38 -5.36
C PRO A 640 -21.88 -11.14 -4.81
N ARG A 641 -21.61 -11.07 -3.50
CA ARG A 641 -20.88 -9.93 -2.89
C ARG A 641 -19.42 -9.90 -3.37
N VAL A 642 -18.79 -11.07 -3.50
CA VAL A 642 -17.40 -11.20 -3.96
C VAL A 642 -17.31 -10.86 -5.45
N HIS A 643 -18.24 -11.39 -6.26
CA HIS A 643 -18.37 -11.04 -7.69
C HIS A 643 -18.51 -9.54 -7.88
N GLU A 644 -19.46 -8.90 -7.18
CA GLU A 644 -19.71 -7.47 -7.30
C GLU A 644 -18.52 -6.62 -6.86
N ALA A 645 -17.80 -7.02 -5.81
CA ALA A 645 -16.61 -6.29 -5.36
C ALA A 645 -15.50 -6.31 -6.43
N VAL A 646 -15.25 -7.45 -7.07
CA VAL A 646 -14.25 -7.56 -8.16
C VAL A 646 -14.75 -6.87 -9.43
N ARG A 647 -16.01 -7.05 -9.80
CA ARG A 647 -16.65 -6.40 -10.97
C ARG A 647 -16.60 -4.88 -10.86
N GLY A 648 -16.84 -4.36 -9.65
CA GLY A 648 -16.75 -2.93 -9.33
C GLY A 648 -15.35 -2.40 -9.60
N LEU A 649 -14.31 -3.06 -9.10
CA LEU A 649 -12.92 -2.67 -9.35
C LEU A 649 -12.55 -2.71 -10.85
N VAL A 650 -13.01 -3.70 -11.61
CA VAL A 650 -12.78 -3.76 -13.06
C VAL A 650 -13.47 -2.58 -13.77
N SER A 651 -14.70 -2.25 -13.36
CA SER A 651 -15.47 -1.14 -13.90
C SER A 651 -14.82 0.21 -13.57
N GLU A 652 -14.30 0.37 -12.35
CA GLU A 652 -13.54 1.54 -11.93
C GLU A 652 -12.27 1.70 -12.75
N LEU A 653 -11.45 0.65 -12.90
CA LEU A 653 -10.24 0.70 -13.73
C LEU A 653 -10.55 1.06 -15.18
N ALA A 654 -11.65 0.54 -15.74
CA ALA A 654 -12.08 0.87 -17.08
C ALA A 654 -12.48 2.36 -17.19
N ALA A 655 -13.29 2.86 -16.25
CA ALA A 655 -13.72 4.25 -16.22
C ALA A 655 -12.54 5.22 -15.98
N CYS A 656 -11.58 4.82 -15.14
CA CYS A 656 -10.43 5.63 -14.83
C CYS A 656 -9.43 5.64 -15.98
N TYR A 657 -9.06 4.51 -16.58
CA TYR A 657 -7.83 4.42 -17.37
C TYR A 657 -8.01 4.00 -18.83
N ALA A 658 -9.21 3.65 -19.29
CA ALA A 658 -9.42 3.21 -20.67
C ALA A 658 -9.23 4.33 -21.72
N ASP A 659 -9.20 5.59 -21.29
CA ASP A 659 -8.89 6.75 -22.13
C ASP A 659 -7.42 6.78 -22.58
N SER A 660 -6.52 6.10 -21.86
CA SER A 660 -5.11 6.00 -22.24
C SER A 660 -4.87 4.87 -23.25
N PRO A 661 -4.22 5.12 -24.40
CA PRO A 661 -3.83 4.06 -25.33
C PRO A 661 -2.72 3.14 -24.77
N ALA A 662 -2.04 3.55 -23.70
CA ALA A 662 -1.08 2.72 -22.99
C ALA A 662 -1.77 1.75 -22.01
N PHE A 663 -3.05 1.92 -21.67
CA PHE A 663 -3.75 0.98 -20.82
C PHE A 663 -3.99 -0.31 -21.60
N GLY A 664 -3.28 -1.37 -21.23
CA GLY A 664 -3.27 -2.69 -21.87
C GLY A 664 -4.36 -3.65 -21.39
N GLY A 665 -4.97 -3.38 -20.23
CA GLY A 665 -6.10 -4.13 -19.68
C GLY A 665 -5.80 -4.70 -18.29
N VAL A 666 -6.51 -5.76 -17.91
CA VAL A 666 -6.40 -6.41 -16.60
C VAL A 666 -5.83 -7.83 -16.74
N CYS A 667 -4.98 -8.23 -15.79
CA CYS A 667 -4.52 -9.60 -15.61
C CYS A 667 -4.88 -10.10 -14.21
N PHE A 668 -5.45 -11.29 -14.11
CA PHE A 668 -5.73 -11.93 -12.84
C PHE A 668 -4.60 -12.85 -12.45
N HIS A 669 -3.97 -12.58 -11.29
CA HIS A 669 -3.03 -13.49 -10.69
C HIS A 669 -3.82 -14.55 -9.90
N LEU A 670 -3.57 -15.82 -10.22
CA LEU A 670 -4.34 -16.96 -9.71
C LEU A 670 -3.49 -17.89 -8.82
N PRO A 671 -2.77 -17.38 -7.79
CA PRO A 671 -2.20 -18.26 -6.78
C PRO A 671 -3.34 -18.98 -6.05
N ARG A 672 -3.03 -20.10 -5.39
CA ARG A 672 -4.03 -20.91 -4.67
C ARG A 672 -4.87 -20.12 -3.65
N HIS A 673 -4.30 -19.06 -3.08
CA HIS A 673 -4.91 -18.21 -2.05
C HIS A 673 -5.71 -17.01 -2.63
N SER A 674 -5.85 -16.90 -3.96
CA SER A 674 -6.56 -15.79 -4.60
C SER A 674 -8.08 -15.89 -4.41
N LEU A 675 -8.75 -14.75 -4.18
CA LEU A 675 -10.22 -14.67 -4.12
C LEU A 675 -10.89 -14.80 -5.51
N LEU A 676 -10.10 -14.86 -6.59
CA LEU A 676 -10.59 -14.84 -7.97
C LEU A 676 -10.98 -16.23 -8.51
N TRP A 677 -10.66 -17.30 -7.78
CA TRP A 677 -10.95 -18.68 -8.19
C TRP A 677 -10.92 -19.65 -6.99
N PHE A 678 -11.28 -20.91 -7.21
CA PHE A 678 -11.40 -21.89 -6.11
C PHE A 678 -10.06 -22.41 -5.56
N GLY A 679 -9.00 -22.44 -6.37
CA GLY A 679 -7.64 -22.85 -5.96
C GLY A 679 -7.43 -24.32 -5.58
N SER A 680 -8.47 -25.06 -5.19
CA SER A 680 -8.36 -26.43 -4.68
C SER A 680 -9.62 -27.28 -4.92
N ALA A 681 -9.48 -28.60 -4.79
CA ALA A 681 -10.60 -29.53 -4.68
C ALA A 681 -11.32 -29.43 -3.32
N ASP A 682 -10.67 -28.84 -2.33
CA ASP A 682 -11.10 -28.80 -0.94
C ASP A 682 -12.01 -27.61 -0.60
N THR A 683 -12.27 -26.73 -1.58
CA THR A 683 -13.01 -25.48 -1.43
C THR A 683 -14.31 -25.45 -2.25
N GLY A 684 -15.16 -24.48 -1.90
CA GLY A 684 -16.34 -24.14 -2.68
C GLY A 684 -17.60 -24.91 -2.29
N TYR A 685 -17.62 -25.52 -1.10
CA TYR A 685 -18.76 -26.29 -0.58
C TYR A 685 -19.80 -25.43 0.14
N ASN A 686 -19.81 -24.13 -0.14
CA ASN A 686 -20.85 -23.20 0.31
C ASN A 686 -22.22 -23.68 -0.18
N ASP A 687 -23.26 -23.50 0.64
CA ASP A 687 -24.61 -23.97 0.31
C ASP A 687 -25.14 -23.38 -1.01
N GLU A 688 -24.82 -22.13 -1.30
CA GLU A 688 -25.18 -21.48 -2.56
C GLU A 688 -24.57 -22.17 -3.79
N ASN A 689 -23.32 -22.64 -3.68
CA ASN A 689 -22.64 -23.34 -4.77
C ASN A 689 -23.22 -24.73 -4.97
N LEU A 690 -23.50 -25.44 -3.88
CA LEU A 690 -24.11 -26.78 -3.94
C LEU A 690 -25.50 -26.72 -4.57
N ARG A 691 -26.34 -25.77 -4.15
CA ARG A 691 -27.66 -25.54 -4.75
C ARG A 691 -27.54 -25.13 -6.22
N GLY A 692 -26.60 -24.23 -6.55
CA GLY A 692 -26.34 -23.80 -7.92
C GLY A 692 -25.93 -24.95 -8.83
N PHE A 693 -25.13 -25.89 -8.33
CA PHE A 693 -24.75 -27.09 -9.08
C PHE A 693 -25.93 -28.03 -9.30
N GLU A 694 -26.73 -28.33 -8.27
CA GLU A 694 -27.93 -29.16 -8.43
C GLU A 694 -28.95 -28.54 -9.40
N GLN A 695 -29.08 -27.21 -9.37
CA GLN A 695 -29.98 -26.45 -10.23
C GLN A 695 -29.52 -26.48 -11.69
N ASP A 696 -28.24 -26.18 -11.95
CA ASP A 696 -27.72 -26.05 -13.32
C ASP A 696 -27.55 -27.39 -14.02
N THR A 697 -27.17 -28.43 -13.27
CA THR A 697 -26.80 -29.73 -13.85
C THR A 697 -27.91 -30.78 -13.75
N GLY A 698 -28.92 -30.53 -12.91
CA GLY A 698 -29.96 -31.49 -12.58
C GLY A 698 -29.49 -32.66 -11.69
N VAL A 699 -28.21 -32.75 -11.36
CA VAL A 699 -27.68 -33.76 -10.44
C VAL A 699 -28.26 -33.53 -9.04
N LYS A 700 -28.79 -34.60 -8.43
CA LYS A 700 -29.25 -34.56 -7.03
C LYS A 700 -28.21 -35.21 -6.13
N LEU A 701 -27.63 -34.40 -5.24
CA LEU A 701 -26.62 -34.83 -4.27
C LEU A 701 -27.27 -35.49 -3.04
N GLY A 702 -28.58 -35.33 -2.84
CA GLY A 702 -29.31 -35.92 -1.71
C GLY A 702 -28.88 -35.33 -0.37
N ILE A 703 -28.52 -34.04 -0.35
CA ILE A 703 -28.02 -33.35 0.83
C ILE A 703 -29.18 -32.74 1.61
N ASP A 704 -29.25 -33.04 2.90
CA ASP A 704 -30.05 -32.27 3.84
C ASP A 704 -29.28 -31.00 4.24
N PHE A 705 -29.79 -29.83 3.86
CA PHE A 705 -29.16 -28.56 4.18
C PHE A 705 -29.31 -28.15 5.65
N ALA A 706 -30.12 -28.86 6.43
CA ALA A 706 -30.14 -28.73 7.88
C ALA A 706 -29.01 -29.53 8.57
N ASP A 707 -28.32 -30.44 7.86
CA ASP A 707 -27.22 -31.21 8.43
C ASP A 707 -25.98 -30.32 8.65
N PRO A 708 -25.42 -30.24 9.88
CA PRO A 708 -24.19 -29.49 10.15
C PRO A 708 -22.95 -30.04 9.43
N LEU A 709 -22.99 -31.27 8.89
CA LEU A 709 -21.93 -31.91 8.10
C LEU A 709 -22.23 -31.95 6.59
N ARG A 710 -23.21 -31.19 6.12
CA ARG A 710 -23.66 -31.19 4.71
C ARG A 710 -22.54 -30.95 3.69
N ALA A 711 -21.59 -30.04 3.98
CA ALA A 711 -20.45 -29.79 3.11
C ALA A 711 -19.57 -31.04 2.95
N ASN A 712 -19.35 -31.78 4.04
CA ASN A 712 -18.63 -33.06 4.01
C ASN A 712 -19.36 -34.15 3.24
N ARG A 713 -20.67 -34.26 3.41
CA ARG A 713 -21.48 -35.21 2.63
C ARG A 713 -21.47 -34.87 1.14
N ALA A 714 -21.62 -33.59 0.82
CA ALA A 714 -21.54 -33.09 -0.55
C ALA A 714 -20.17 -33.41 -1.15
N TYR A 715 -19.07 -33.14 -0.43
CA TYR A 715 -17.73 -33.52 -0.86
C TYR A 715 -17.63 -35.01 -1.21
N ARG A 716 -18.10 -35.90 -0.32
CA ARG A 716 -18.04 -37.36 -0.57
C ARG A 716 -18.86 -37.76 -1.80
N ALA A 717 -20.06 -37.20 -1.97
CA ALA A 717 -20.90 -37.48 -3.14
C ALA A 717 -20.26 -36.96 -4.45
N LEU A 718 -19.76 -35.72 -4.41
CA LEU A 718 -19.11 -35.07 -5.54
C LEU A 718 -17.83 -35.81 -5.93
N MET A 719 -16.92 -36.08 -4.99
CA MET A 719 -15.63 -36.72 -5.29
C MET A 719 -15.77 -38.17 -5.75
N SER A 720 -16.83 -38.89 -5.34
CA SER A 720 -17.04 -40.29 -5.72
C SER A 720 -17.72 -40.47 -7.07
N LYS A 721 -18.76 -39.68 -7.40
CA LYS A 721 -19.61 -39.91 -8.57
C LYS A 721 -19.66 -38.75 -9.57
N HIS A 722 -19.41 -37.52 -9.11
CA HIS A 722 -19.66 -36.31 -9.90
C HIS A 722 -18.44 -35.40 -10.04
N LYS A 723 -17.23 -35.89 -9.77
CA LYS A 723 -16.00 -35.08 -9.63
C LYS A 723 -15.74 -34.22 -10.85
N LYS A 724 -15.80 -34.82 -12.05
CA LYS A 724 -15.59 -34.11 -13.31
C LYS A 724 -16.67 -33.04 -13.51
N GLY A 725 -17.96 -33.40 -13.37
CA GLY A 725 -19.08 -32.47 -13.54
C GLY A 725 -19.02 -31.29 -12.58
N TRP A 726 -18.62 -31.52 -11.32
CA TRP A 726 -18.40 -30.47 -10.34
C TRP A 726 -17.30 -29.49 -10.75
N PHE A 727 -16.15 -30.01 -11.21
CA PHE A 727 -15.03 -29.18 -11.59
C PHE A 727 -15.27 -28.42 -12.89
N ASP A 728 -15.91 -29.06 -13.87
CA ASP A 728 -16.33 -28.41 -15.11
C ASP A 728 -17.33 -27.28 -14.82
N TRP A 729 -18.33 -27.53 -13.97
CA TRP A 729 -19.32 -26.51 -13.56
C TRP A 729 -18.65 -25.31 -12.89
N ARG A 730 -17.75 -25.54 -11.93
CA ARG A 730 -16.98 -24.47 -11.27
C ARG A 730 -16.19 -23.65 -12.29
N GLY A 731 -15.48 -24.32 -13.20
CA GLY A 731 -14.72 -23.66 -14.26
C GLY A 731 -15.58 -22.82 -15.19
N GLN A 732 -16.75 -23.34 -15.59
CA GLN A 732 -17.71 -22.62 -16.45
C GLN A 732 -18.30 -21.39 -15.75
N ARG A 733 -18.64 -21.49 -14.46
CA ARG A 733 -19.15 -20.34 -13.68
C ARG A 733 -18.11 -19.23 -13.56
N ILE A 734 -16.86 -19.57 -13.24
CA ILE A 734 -15.75 -18.60 -13.18
C ILE A 734 -15.47 -17.99 -14.55
N ALA A 735 -15.39 -18.80 -15.60
CA ALA A 735 -15.17 -18.32 -16.97
C ALA A 735 -16.26 -17.34 -17.43
N LYS A 736 -17.52 -17.59 -17.05
CA LYS A 736 -18.63 -16.67 -17.31
C LYS A 736 -18.43 -15.32 -16.61
N GLN A 737 -18.09 -15.31 -15.32
CA GLN A 737 -17.81 -14.09 -14.56
C GLN A 737 -16.67 -13.29 -15.20
N TRP A 738 -15.57 -13.96 -15.58
CA TRP A 738 -14.45 -13.30 -16.24
C TRP A 738 -14.80 -12.79 -17.64
N GLY A 739 -15.71 -13.47 -18.35
CA GLY A 739 -16.29 -12.99 -19.60
C GLY A 739 -17.02 -11.66 -19.43
N GLU A 740 -17.80 -11.50 -18.35
CA GLU A 740 -18.46 -10.22 -18.01
C GLU A 740 -17.43 -9.10 -17.78
N TYR A 741 -16.34 -9.39 -17.07
CA TYR A 741 -15.26 -8.42 -16.83
C TYR A 741 -14.56 -8.00 -18.12
N ALA A 742 -14.31 -8.95 -19.02
CA ALA A 742 -13.71 -8.68 -20.32
C ALA A 742 -14.62 -7.84 -21.22
N GLU A 743 -15.96 -7.98 -21.13
CA GLU A 743 -16.91 -7.13 -21.84
C GLU A 743 -16.90 -5.69 -21.32
N ILE A 744 -16.80 -5.49 -20.00
CA ILE A 744 -16.66 -4.15 -19.40
C ILE A 744 -15.46 -3.42 -20.00
N LEU A 745 -14.30 -4.08 -20.01
CA LEU A 745 -13.06 -3.51 -20.57
C LEU A 745 -13.14 -3.26 -22.07
N ARG A 746 -13.79 -4.14 -22.84
CA ARG A 746 -13.97 -3.95 -24.29
C ARG A 746 -14.88 -2.77 -24.62
N ARG A 747 -16.00 -2.63 -23.89
CA ARG A 747 -16.94 -1.51 -24.09
C ARG A 747 -16.31 -0.16 -23.76
N ALA A 748 -15.46 -0.10 -22.74
CA ALA A 748 -14.76 1.14 -22.38
C ALA A 748 -13.73 1.60 -23.42
N ARG A 749 -13.37 0.76 -24.40
CA ARG A 749 -12.43 1.09 -25.48
C ARG A 749 -13.08 1.31 -26.85
N GLN A 750 -14.40 1.15 -26.94
CA GLN A 750 -15.19 1.49 -28.12
C GLN A 750 -15.64 2.94 -28.00
#